data_AF-A0A8S2Z058-F1
#
_entry.id   AF-A0A8S2Z058-F1
#
_cell.length_a   1.000
_cell.length_b   1.000
_cell.length_c   1.000
_cell.angle_alpha   90.00
_cell.angle_beta   90.00
_cell.angle_gamma   90.00
#
_symmetry.space_group_name_H-M   'P 1'
#
loop_
_entity.id
_entity.type
_entity.pdbx_description
1 polymer ?
#
loop_
_entity_poly.entity_id
_entity_poly.type
_entity_poly.pdbx_seq_one_letter_code
_entity_poly.pdbx_strand_id
1 'polypeptide(L)'
;NEYDSTRNNLKRSQSTLSTPDIVWKKIRNWDDRKIQHEDIIDYWERLNDMFDHTMTHHIMNTTTTTTIEDLRDLAVLKNNIAKINLSKKLWIIYLKSGTGQWETYESKNTTVNRQIWSTAITSMIPSKLITMNMMNQTKNEHKICEMIIEEHLQEFDEQLEQYHADYIEKKNTLIDFSDQMEKDIQTFVEQHSIVPLEMRLNSKLIVYECDYENRLLERKYLQLKPTDAQMQIQKHLSDLKDTHVKSKYDLIELKQRILCNKPTQMIHDKALTMVLPWTFESTQDNRIHQQQIEQGDKELQAKMTDLMVQSIIEAERKIYENEELLNKELRRVSVYNQGLITESMLDIINRRFNMLDKKYDSMSKFKINYYFRDHYDITTDTTILSNIRFSPTMIMASSSHLFTDEQLKLLNRGPTYVPPYQTYVITPSLDDGSSSINTMIDQQYKILQHDLSILYAKHNVNAAKSMFISKEIKELYTTTFSIPLPIGLYQRALYEHNLIQTIQEQLKHYDLILRRTADQRNVFYLDDRSYFEQKSHEYMEQTNVFQLCELIDKQNIQSQQEYLTKTINSLNQDFEMIIGDRKKFKDILNRICGKIEQTDLPYLYFLPDISQSKNNLLLQPVITTKKSPTSRLASYLEQSLRPIIQAFICSNIFRNGTDFIRKLNQYLEDNNGQRLRPTTKFVTIKILNFPHMVSHDIMLNAFQDFLRDYIIVPDIENLSLAKIFRLTSVFLHNNRFYYNNKIYRFVKGGPINYPFMETLTNMYLFQCFKTLAKTTILKNEFYGRYKSQIIFTWTGQFDELNSILKTI
;
A
#
# COMPACT_ATOMS: atom_id res chain seq x y z
N ASN A 1 41.60 0.48 47.76
CA ASN A 1 41.87 0.87 49.15
C ASN A 1 41.53 2.34 49.31
N GLU A 2 40.33 2.55 49.83
CA GLU A 2 39.93 3.56 50.82
C GLU A 2 40.64 4.92 50.92
N TYR A 3 39.79 5.96 50.91
CA TYR A 3 39.83 7.22 51.68
C TYR A 3 40.99 8.20 51.41
N ASP A 4 40.90 9.52 51.52
CA ASP A 4 40.01 10.47 52.19
C ASP A 4 40.34 11.87 51.57
N SER A 5 39.38 12.67 51.10
CA SER A 5 38.68 13.76 51.80
C SER A 5 39.47 15.04 52.13
N THR A 6 38.68 16.11 52.32
CA THR A 6 38.96 17.46 52.85
C THR A 6 39.30 18.55 51.81
N ARG A 7 38.80 19.79 51.88
CA ARG A 7 37.84 20.46 52.79
C ARG A 7 37.50 21.85 52.21
N ASN A 8 36.24 22.25 52.37
CA ASN A 8 35.71 23.54 52.86
C ASN A 8 36.39 24.89 52.50
N ASN A 9 35.58 25.85 52.03
CA ASN A 9 35.11 27.05 52.78
C ASN A 9 34.48 28.08 51.82
N LEU A 10 33.19 28.43 51.93
CA LEU A 10 32.53 29.41 52.83
C LEU A 10 32.56 30.88 52.34
N LYS A 11 31.38 31.41 51.95
CA LYS A 11 30.72 32.70 52.36
C LYS A 11 30.12 33.57 51.22
N ARG A 12 28.78 33.77 51.32
CA ARG A 12 27.93 35.02 51.24
C ARG A 12 28.35 36.16 50.29
N SER A 13 27.48 36.92 49.58
CA SER A 13 26.09 37.38 49.82
C SER A 13 25.49 38.15 48.61
N GLN A 14 24.15 38.07 48.47
CA GLN A 14 23.14 39.07 48.00
C GLN A 14 23.30 39.90 46.68
N SER A 15 22.30 39.77 45.79
CA SER A 15 21.55 40.88 45.12
C SER A 15 20.40 40.28 44.26
N THR A 16 19.14 40.46 44.69
CA THR A 16 18.04 41.26 44.08
C THR A 16 17.29 40.65 42.87
N LEU A 17 15.96 40.78 42.95
CA LEU A 17 14.91 40.19 42.12
C LEU A 17 14.96 40.57 40.63
N SER A 18 14.58 39.63 39.75
CA SER A 18 13.55 39.83 38.71
C SER A 18 13.15 38.51 38.03
N THR A 19 11.84 38.35 37.83
CA THR A 19 11.09 37.41 36.96
C THR A 19 10.97 35.90 37.31
N PRO A 20 9.75 35.33 37.28
CA PRO A 20 9.42 34.01 37.84
C PRO A 20 9.53 32.87 36.80
N ASP A 21 10.74 32.44 36.47
CA ASP A 21 10.99 31.32 35.53
C ASP A 21 11.09 29.92 36.19
N ILE A 22 10.57 29.74 37.42
CA ILE A 22 10.91 28.55 38.23
C ILE A 22 9.70 27.64 38.61
N VAL A 23 8.51 27.81 38.04
CA VAL A 23 7.36 26.95 38.43
C VAL A 23 7.15 25.70 37.53
N TRP A 24 7.75 25.58 36.34
CA TRP A 24 7.40 24.51 35.39
C TRP A 24 8.17 23.18 35.45
N LYS A 25 8.81 22.84 36.59
CA LYS A 25 9.67 21.63 36.68
C LYS A 25 9.13 20.43 37.48
N LYS A 26 7.84 20.34 37.78
CA LYS A 26 7.28 19.19 38.54
C LYS A 26 5.97 18.62 37.99
N ILE A 27 5.95 18.22 36.72
CA ILE A 27 5.00 17.20 36.23
C ILE A 27 5.74 16.32 35.21
N ARG A 28 6.55 15.37 35.69
CA ARG A 28 7.06 14.27 34.85
C ARG A 28 7.01 12.97 35.63
N ASN A 29 6.63 11.94 34.88
CA ASN A 29 6.22 10.59 35.28
C ASN A 29 4.78 10.64 35.81
N TRP A 30 3.83 9.91 35.22
CA TRP A 30 3.60 8.50 35.58
C TRP A 30 3.07 7.61 34.43
N ASP A 31 3.17 6.31 34.68
CA ASP A 31 3.24 5.15 33.78
C ASP A 31 2.15 4.98 32.71
N ASP A 32 2.58 4.99 31.44
CA ASP A 32 1.90 4.39 30.28
C ASP A 32 2.96 3.94 29.25
N ARG A 33 3.79 2.94 29.63
CA ARG A 33 4.99 2.49 28.90
C ARG A 33 4.77 1.81 27.54
N LYS A 34 3.66 2.08 26.82
CA LYS A 34 3.50 1.65 25.41
C LYS A 34 2.98 2.73 24.46
N ILE A 35 2.85 3.98 24.92
CA ILE A 35 2.58 5.15 24.06
C ILE A 35 3.55 6.28 24.45
N GLN A 36 4.84 5.97 24.57
CA GLN A 36 5.88 6.96 24.79
C GLN A 36 6.64 7.20 23.49
N HIS A 37 6.18 8.20 22.75
CA HIS A 37 6.98 9.14 21.96
C HIS A 37 6.02 10.14 21.33
N GLU A 38 5.43 11.00 22.15
CA GLU A 38 4.77 12.26 21.76
C GLU A 38 4.54 13.04 23.06
N ASP A 39 5.66 13.28 23.76
CA ASP A 39 5.71 14.33 24.77
C ASP A 39 5.34 15.65 24.10
N ILE A 40 4.53 16.43 24.80
CA ILE A 40 4.02 17.75 24.43
C ILE A 40 5.22 18.69 24.31
N ILE A 41 5.93 18.61 23.19
CA ILE A 41 6.72 19.72 22.64
C ILE A 41 5.68 20.74 22.18
N ASP A 42 5.91 22.02 22.47
CA ASP A 42 4.94 23.09 22.26
C ASP A 42 4.39 23.04 20.83
N TYR A 43 3.17 22.51 20.72
CA TYR A 43 2.41 22.45 19.49
C TYR A 43 2.24 23.85 18.86
N TRP A 44 2.32 24.89 19.71
CA TRP A 44 2.39 26.29 19.31
C TRP A 44 3.71 26.70 18.67
N GLU A 45 4.86 26.21 19.14
CA GLU A 45 6.16 26.56 18.55
C GLU A 45 6.25 26.16 17.06
N ARG A 46 5.60 25.06 16.67
CA ARG A 46 5.54 24.58 15.28
C ARG A 46 4.54 25.31 14.39
N LEU A 47 3.49 25.89 14.98
CA LEU A 47 2.47 26.65 14.27
C LEU A 47 2.85 28.13 14.11
N ASN A 48 3.97 28.56 14.70
CA ASN A 48 4.41 29.96 14.69
C ASN A 48 4.56 30.51 13.26
N ASP A 49 5.24 29.79 12.36
CA ASP A 49 5.44 30.27 10.98
C ASP A 49 4.12 30.35 10.19
N MET A 50 3.20 29.42 10.44
CA MET A 50 1.86 29.42 9.82
C MET A 50 0.97 30.54 10.37
N PHE A 51 1.01 30.75 11.68
CA PHE A 51 0.30 31.85 12.33
C PHE A 51 0.80 33.18 11.80
N ASP A 52 2.12 33.35 11.74
CA ASP A 52 2.76 34.56 11.23
C ASP A 52 2.37 34.80 9.77
N HIS A 53 2.41 33.77 8.90
CA HIS A 53 1.97 33.91 7.50
C HIS A 53 0.49 34.31 7.38
N THR A 54 -0.38 33.69 8.20
CA THR A 54 -1.82 33.98 8.19
C THR A 54 -2.10 35.41 8.68
N MET A 55 -1.32 35.90 9.65
CA MET A 55 -1.50 37.24 10.24
C MET A 55 -0.69 38.35 9.53
N THR A 56 0.27 38.02 8.67
CA THR A 56 1.14 39.00 7.98
C THR A 56 0.34 40.01 7.15
N HIS A 57 -0.78 39.59 6.53
CA HIS A 57 -1.63 40.48 5.73
C HIS A 57 -2.33 41.58 6.55
N HIS A 58 -2.51 41.34 7.85
CA HIS A 58 -3.08 42.32 8.78
C HIS A 58 -2.06 43.38 9.18
N ILE A 59 -0.76 43.04 9.19
CA ILE A 59 0.33 43.98 9.53
C ILE A 59 0.81 44.77 8.32
N MET A 60 0.80 44.18 7.13
CA MET A 60 1.23 44.88 5.91
C MET A 60 0.24 45.96 5.43
N ASN A 61 -1.00 45.95 5.93
CA ASN A 61 -2.08 46.84 5.48
C ASN A 61 -2.41 47.97 6.47
N THR A 62 -1.70 48.09 7.61
CA THR A 62 -2.03 49.06 8.65
C THR A 62 -0.80 49.79 9.21
N THR A 63 -0.94 51.10 9.47
CA THR A 63 0.03 51.93 10.20
C THR A 63 -0.06 51.69 11.73
N THR A 64 -0.02 50.44 12.17
CA THR A 64 -0.36 50.04 13.55
C THR A 64 0.85 49.72 14.41
N THR A 65 0.74 50.03 15.71
CA THR A 65 1.70 49.67 16.78
C THR A 65 1.57 48.21 17.26
N THR A 66 0.57 47.48 16.79
CA THR A 66 0.28 46.08 17.16
C THR A 66 1.25 45.13 16.45
N THR A 67 1.96 44.29 17.20
CA THR A 67 2.94 43.34 16.66
C THR A 67 2.32 41.96 16.42
N ILE A 68 2.96 41.13 15.58
CA ILE A 68 2.59 39.70 15.42
C ILE A 68 2.64 38.99 16.78
N GLU A 69 3.58 39.38 17.65
CA GLU A 69 3.76 38.78 18.99
C GLU A 69 2.53 39.01 19.88
N ASP A 70 1.97 40.22 19.82
CA ASP A 70 0.76 40.56 20.58
C ASP A 70 -0.45 39.72 20.16
N LEU A 71 -0.60 39.49 18.85
CA LEU A 71 -1.65 38.62 18.29
C LEU A 71 -1.41 37.15 18.65
N ARG A 72 -0.14 36.72 18.69
CA ARG A 72 0.26 35.35 19.08
C ARG A 72 -0.10 35.08 20.52
N ASP A 73 0.17 36.01 21.42
CA ASP A 73 -0.16 35.89 22.83
C ASP A 73 -1.67 35.73 23.07
N LEU A 74 -2.52 36.46 22.32
CA LEU A 74 -3.97 36.29 22.36
C LEU A 74 -4.40 34.89 21.88
N ALA A 75 -3.72 34.35 20.86
CA ALA A 75 -3.98 33.02 20.35
C ALA A 75 -3.56 31.91 21.34
N VAL A 76 -2.43 32.09 22.03
CA VAL A 76 -1.95 31.21 23.12
C VAL A 76 -2.96 31.18 24.27
N LEU A 77 -3.47 32.34 24.69
CA LEU A 77 -4.49 32.43 25.74
C LEU A 77 -5.78 31.68 25.36
N LYS A 78 -6.30 31.87 24.14
CA LYS A 78 -7.46 31.10 23.64
C LYS A 78 -7.21 29.59 23.64
N ASN A 79 -6.01 29.16 23.25
CA ASN A 79 -5.64 27.76 23.27
C ASN A 79 -5.60 27.20 24.71
N ASN A 80 -5.04 27.93 25.66
CA ASN A 80 -4.98 27.50 27.07
C ASN A 80 -6.38 27.36 27.67
N ILE A 81 -7.28 28.31 27.39
CA ILE A 81 -8.71 28.23 27.76
C ILE A 81 -9.33 26.95 27.19
N ALA A 82 -9.09 26.64 25.92
CA ALA A 82 -9.64 25.42 25.30
C ALA A 82 -9.07 24.14 25.94
N LYS A 83 -7.75 24.07 26.18
CA LYS A 83 -7.10 22.92 26.83
C LYS A 83 -7.69 22.63 28.22
N ILE A 84 -7.93 23.67 29.01
CA ILE A 84 -8.49 23.52 30.35
C ILE A 84 -9.95 23.10 30.29
N ASN A 85 -10.76 23.70 29.42
CA ASN A 85 -12.15 23.28 29.22
C ASN A 85 -12.27 21.81 28.82
N LEU A 86 -11.39 21.34 27.92
CA LEU A 86 -11.33 19.93 27.51
C LEU A 86 -10.87 19.00 28.63
N SER A 87 -9.88 19.44 29.42
CA SER A 87 -9.45 18.70 30.60
C SER A 87 -10.58 18.60 31.63
N LYS A 88 -11.26 19.71 31.93
CA LYS A 88 -12.41 19.74 32.84
C LYS A 88 -13.50 18.74 32.42
N LYS A 89 -13.84 18.66 31.12
CA LYS A 89 -14.79 17.67 30.59
C LYS A 89 -14.37 16.22 30.91
N LEU A 90 -13.09 15.88 30.78
CA LEU A 90 -12.55 14.56 31.12
C LEU A 90 -12.69 14.24 32.61
N TRP A 91 -12.33 15.19 33.47
CA TRP A 91 -12.36 15.00 34.93
C TRP A 91 -13.79 14.88 35.47
N ILE A 92 -14.75 15.60 34.89
CA ILE A 92 -16.19 15.41 35.18
C ILE A 92 -16.64 13.98 34.85
N ILE A 93 -16.16 13.40 33.74
CA ILE A 93 -16.49 12.02 33.37
C ILE A 93 -15.87 11.03 34.36
N TYR A 94 -14.66 11.28 34.82
CA TYR A 94 -14.05 10.47 35.88
C TYR A 94 -14.81 10.54 37.22
N LEU A 95 -15.32 11.72 37.58
CA LEU A 95 -16.18 11.87 38.76
C LEU A 95 -17.46 11.05 38.60
N LYS A 96 -18.13 11.15 37.44
CA LYS A 96 -19.35 10.40 37.13
C LYS A 96 -19.12 8.89 37.15
N SER A 97 -18.01 8.39 36.61
CA SER A 97 -17.71 6.95 36.63
C SER A 97 -17.40 6.44 38.04
N GLY A 98 -16.65 7.21 38.82
CA GLY A 98 -16.29 6.86 40.19
C GLY A 98 -17.44 6.91 41.19
N THR A 99 -18.35 7.87 41.02
CA THR A 99 -19.61 7.97 41.80
C THR A 99 -20.70 7.02 41.31
N GLY A 100 -20.51 6.39 40.14
CA GLY A 100 -21.50 5.48 39.53
C GLY A 100 -22.65 6.18 38.83
N GLN A 101 -22.55 7.50 38.61
CA GLN A 101 -23.52 8.34 37.90
C GLN A 101 -23.31 8.36 36.38
N TRP A 102 -22.27 7.70 35.86
CA TRP A 102 -22.03 7.65 34.43
C TRP A 102 -23.03 6.73 33.72
N GLU A 103 -23.94 7.35 32.97
CA GLU A 103 -24.95 6.65 32.19
C GLU A 103 -24.41 6.16 30.84
N THR A 104 -24.08 4.89 30.77
CA THR A 104 -23.69 4.17 29.55
C THR A 104 -24.69 3.03 29.28
N TYR A 105 -24.54 2.31 28.16
CA TYR A 105 -25.47 1.25 27.80
C TYR A 105 -25.49 0.13 28.85
N GLU A 106 -24.32 -0.34 29.28
CA GLU A 106 -24.24 -1.39 30.31
C GLU A 106 -24.57 -0.86 31.70
N SER A 107 -24.28 0.41 32.01
CA SER A 107 -24.61 0.97 33.32
C SER A 107 -26.13 1.11 33.52
N LYS A 108 -26.90 1.39 32.47
CA LYS A 108 -28.39 1.38 32.52
C LYS A 108 -28.98 -0.01 32.76
N ASN A 109 -28.31 -1.04 32.24
CA ASN A 109 -28.82 -2.42 32.20
C ASN A 109 -28.22 -3.35 33.28
N THR A 110 -27.53 -2.79 34.27
CA THR A 110 -26.85 -3.58 35.31
C THR A 110 -27.28 -3.22 36.73
N THR A 111 -27.31 -4.25 37.58
CA THR A 111 -27.55 -4.18 39.02
C THR A 111 -26.26 -4.29 39.83
N VAL A 112 -25.10 -4.42 39.17
CA VAL A 112 -23.78 -4.45 39.82
C VAL A 112 -23.40 -3.06 40.34
N ASN A 113 -22.49 -2.98 41.32
CA ASN A 113 -21.90 -1.71 41.75
C ASN A 113 -21.27 -1.01 40.53
N ARG A 114 -21.71 0.24 40.28
CA ARG A 114 -21.31 1.06 39.13
C ARG A 114 -20.09 1.94 39.39
N GLN A 115 -19.63 2.02 40.64
CA GLN A 115 -18.51 2.85 41.06
C GLN A 115 -17.19 2.24 40.56
N ILE A 116 -16.56 2.93 39.62
CA ILE A 116 -15.29 2.52 39.01
C ILE A 116 -14.44 3.77 38.78
N TRP A 117 -13.38 3.92 39.57
CA TRP A 117 -12.40 4.99 39.38
C TRP A 117 -11.44 4.68 38.23
N SER A 118 -11.01 5.73 37.52
CA SER A 118 -9.97 5.61 36.50
C SER A 118 -8.63 5.23 37.15
N THR A 119 -7.80 4.49 36.40
CA THR A 119 -6.44 4.15 36.87
C THR A 119 -5.63 5.40 37.18
N ALA A 120 -5.79 6.46 36.39
CA ALA A 120 -5.15 7.77 36.57
C ALA A 120 -5.44 8.39 37.94
N ILE A 121 -6.67 8.28 38.44
CA ILE A 121 -7.03 8.77 39.77
C ILE A 121 -6.51 7.82 40.85
N THR A 122 -6.69 6.51 40.66
CA THR A 122 -6.23 5.53 41.66
C THR A 122 -4.72 5.53 41.85
N SER A 123 -3.94 5.87 40.81
CA SER A 123 -2.50 6.03 40.93
C SER A 123 -2.09 7.24 41.77
N MET A 124 -2.93 8.27 41.91
CA MET A 124 -2.66 9.49 42.70
C MET A 124 -2.88 9.32 44.20
N ILE A 125 -3.49 8.21 44.60
CA ILE A 125 -3.78 7.85 45.99
C ILE A 125 -2.51 7.68 46.86
N PRO A 126 -1.46 6.94 46.44
CA PRO A 126 -0.27 6.69 47.27
C PRO A 126 0.53 7.97 47.61
N SER A 127 0.51 8.99 46.75
CA SER A 127 1.22 10.25 46.98
C SER A 127 0.58 11.18 48.03
N LYS A 128 -0.75 11.14 48.19
CA LYS A 128 -1.50 11.97 49.18
C LYS A 128 -1.83 11.23 50.47
N LEU A 129 -1.90 9.88 50.48
CA LEU A 129 -2.06 9.08 51.70
C LEU A 129 -0.88 9.18 52.67
N ILE A 130 0.35 9.43 52.18
CA ILE A 130 1.53 9.65 53.03
C ILE A 130 1.38 10.94 53.85
N THR A 131 0.54 11.89 53.42
CA THR A 131 0.29 13.16 54.13
C THR A 131 -0.89 13.09 55.10
N MET A 132 -1.80 12.12 54.94
CA MET A 132 -3.00 11.99 55.77
C MET A 132 -3.05 10.63 56.48
N ASN A 133 -2.61 10.61 57.74
CA ASN A 133 -2.75 9.49 58.68
C ASN A 133 -4.23 9.18 58.98
N MET A 134 -4.90 8.35 58.16
CA MET A 134 -6.23 7.83 58.51
C MET A 134 -6.40 6.32 58.26
N MET A 135 -6.62 5.59 59.36
CA MET A 135 -7.00 4.18 59.41
C MET A 135 -8.50 4.01 59.10
N ASN A 136 -8.84 3.51 57.90
CA ASN A 136 -9.98 2.61 57.59
C ASN A 136 -10.14 2.46 56.06
N GLN A 137 -9.92 1.26 55.52
CA GLN A 137 -9.35 1.05 54.17
C GLN A 137 -10.30 0.80 52.98
N THR A 138 -11.59 1.14 53.00
CA THR A 138 -12.43 1.00 51.76
C THR A 138 -13.46 2.10 51.57
N LYS A 139 -14.15 2.56 52.63
CA LYS A 139 -15.03 3.75 52.54
C LYS A 139 -14.26 5.07 52.34
N ASN A 140 -12.98 5.11 52.72
CA ASN A 140 -12.14 6.29 52.53
C ASN A 140 -11.64 6.47 51.08
N GLU A 141 -11.41 5.38 50.34
CA GLU A 141 -10.77 5.50 49.01
C GLU A 141 -11.65 6.24 48.00
N HIS A 142 -12.95 5.95 47.98
CA HIS A 142 -13.90 6.67 47.13
C HIS A 142 -13.98 8.15 47.48
N LYS A 143 -14.00 8.47 48.77
CA LYS A 143 -14.08 9.86 49.26
C LYS A 143 -12.78 10.63 48.97
N ILE A 144 -11.63 9.97 49.06
CA ILE A 144 -10.32 10.54 48.67
C ILE A 144 -10.28 10.81 47.17
N CYS A 145 -10.77 9.89 46.34
CA CYS A 145 -10.83 10.10 44.88
C CYS A 145 -11.75 11.26 44.51
N GLU A 146 -12.92 11.36 45.16
CA GLU A 146 -13.87 12.47 44.98
C GLU A 146 -13.22 13.80 45.36
N MET A 147 -12.59 13.90 46.53
CA MET A 147 -11.87 15.11 46.96
C MET A 147 -10.75 15.53 45.99
N ILE A 148 -9.96 14.58 45.47
CA ILE A 148 -8.88 14.86 44.51
C ILE A 148 -9.46 15.48 43.23
N ILE A 149 -10.58 14.96 42.74
CA ILE A 149 -11.21 15.46 41.52
C ILE A 149 -11.85 16.82 41.78
N GLU A 150 -12.53 17.01 42.92
CA GLU A 150 -13.12 18.30 43.28
C GLU A 150 -12.05 19.41 43.41
N GLU A 151 -10.92 19.11 44.04
CA GLU A 151 -9.76 20.02 44.15
C GLU A 151 -9.22 20.42 42.76
N HIS A 152 -9.05 19.46 41.84
CA HIS A 152 -8.61 19.77 40.48
C HIS A 152 -9.67 20.48 39.62
N LEU A 153 -10.95 20.18 39.83
CA LEU A 153 -12.02 20.90 39.13
C LEU A 153 -12.08 22.37 39.58
N GLN A 154 -11.87 22.64 40.87
CA GLN A 154 -11.74 23.99 41.40
C GLN A 154 -10.51 24.71 40.83
N GLU A 155 -9.35 24.03 40.78
CA GLU A 155 -8.14 24.58 40.17
C GLU A 155 -8.35 24.95 38.69
N PHE A 156 -9.09 24.13 37.94
CA PHE A 156 -9.44 24.47 36.55
C PHE A 156 -10.37 25.68 36.45
N ASP A 157 -11.30 25.86 37.39
CA ASP A 157 -12.18 27.04 37.40
C ASP A 157 -11.40 28.31 37.69
N GLU A 158 -10.50 28.29 38.67
CA GLU A 158 -9.60 29.40 38.99
C GLU A 158 -8.68 29.75 37.80
N GLN A 159 -8.12 28.74 37.12
CA GLN A 159 -7.30 28.96 35.93
C GLN A 159 -8.10 29.53 34.74
N LEU A 160 -9.34 29.06 34.53
CA LEU A 160 -10.20 29.59 33.46
C LEU A 160 -10.54 31.06 33.70
N GLU A 161 -10.91 31.42 34.94
CA GLU A 161 -11.16 32.81 35.30
C GLU A 161 -9.94 33.69 35.04
N GLN A 162 -8.74 33.24 35.43
CA GLN A 162 -7.50 33.97 35.18
C GLN A 162 -7.23 34.14 33.69
N TYR A 163 -7.27 33.07 32.88
CA TYR A 163 -6.98 33.18 31.44
C TYR A 163 -8.03 34.01 30.69
N HIS A 164 -9.29 33.99 31.12
CA HIS A 164 -10.32 34.87 30.56
C HIS A 164 -10.06 36.33 30.92
N ALA A 165 -9.65 36.63 32.15
CA ALA A 165 -9.26 37.98 32.55
C ALA A 165 -8.05 38.47 31.76
N ASP A 166 -6.99 37.66 31.66
CA ASP A 166 -5.77 37.97 30.91
C ASP A 166 -6.07 38.22 29.42
N TYR A 167 -6.98 37.42 28.83
CA TYR A 167 -7.40 37.61 27.44
C TYR A 167 -8.13 38.93 27.23
N ILE A 168 -9.04 39.30 28.14
CA ILE A 168 -9.79 40.57 28.06
C ILE A 168 -8.85 41.76 28.27
N GLU A 169 -7.97 41.69 29.27
CA GLU A 169 -6.99 42.75 29.56
C GLU A 169 -6.09 42.98 28.35
N LYS A 170 -5.50 41.91 27.80
CA LYS A 170 -4.59 41.99 26.67
C LYS A 170 -5.29 42.38 25.37
N LYS A 171 -6.55 42.02 25.18
CA LYS A 171 -7.36 42.50 24.04
C LYS A 171 -7.59 44.01 24.13
N ASN A 172 -7.86 44.53 25.33
CA ASN A 172 -8.17 45.95 25.55
C ASN A 172 -6.93 46.86 25.45
N THR A 173 -5.71 46.32 25.57
CA THR A 173 -4.47 47.09 25.44
C THR A 173 -4.00 47.26 23.99
N LEU A 174 -4.57 46.51 23.03
CA LEU A 174 -4.20 46.61 21.62
C LEU A 174 -4.98 47.73 20.92
N ILE A 175 -4.24 48.70 20.39
CA ILE A 175 -4.77 49.79 19.57
C ILE A 175 -5.06 49.24 18.17
N ASP A 176 -6.24 49.56 17.61
CA ASP A 176 -6.73 49.11 16.29
C ASP A 176 -7.00 47.60 16.13
N PHE A 177 -7.24 46.86 17.23
CA PHE A 177 -7.68 45.46 17.16
C PHE A 177 -9.09 45.36 16.56
N SER A 178 -9.21 44.76 15.37
CA SER A 178 -10.48 44.63 14.65
C SER A 178 -11.21 43.32 14.94
N ASP A 179 -12.55 43.34 14.81
CA ASP A 179 -13.38 42.13 14.90
C ASP A 179 -12.95 41.06 13.87
N GLN A 180 -12.39 41.48 12.73
CA GLN A 180 -11.88 40.57 11.70
C GLN A 180 -10.59 39.87 12.15
N MET A 181 -9.65 40.59 12.79
CA MET A 181 -8.45 39.99 13.39
C MET A 181 -8.83 38.99 14.49
N GLU A 182 -9.82 39.31 15.34
CA GLU A 182 -10.30 38.39 16.36
C GLU A 182 -10.90 37.12 15.77
N LYS A 183 -11.69 37.28 14.69
CA LYS A 183 -12.28 36.15 13.97
C LYS A 183 -11.24 35.28 13.30
N ASP A 184 -10.18 35.87 12.74
CA ASP A 184 -9.10 35.13 12.09
C ASP A 184 -8.24 34.37 13.12
N ILE A 185 -7.92 35.00 14.26
CA ILE A 185 -7.27 34.32 15.40
C ILE A 185 -8.16 33.18 15.90
N GLN A 186 -9.46 33.43 16.12
CA GLN A 186 -10.39 32.39 16.57
C GLN A 186 -10.44 31.25 15.56
N THR A 187 -10.53 31.54 14.26
CA THR A 187 -10.60 30.53 13.20
C THR A 187 -9.32 29.70 13.15
N PHE A 188 -8.16 30.35 13.25
CA PHE A 188 -6.86 29.67 13.29
C PHE A 188 -6.74 28.75 14.51
N VAL A 189 -7.04 29.26 15.71
CA VAL A 189 -6.99 28.48 16.95
C VAL A 189 -7.98 27.33 16.92
N GLU A 190 -9.17 27.53 16.36
CA GLU A 190 -10.19 26.49 16.20
C GLU A 190 -9.69 25.36 15.30
N GLN A 191 -9.21 25.71 14.09
CA GLN A 191 -8.83 24.75 13.06
C GLN A 191 -7.59 23.95 13.44
N HIS A 192 -6.56 24.65 13.92
CA HIS A 192 -5.24 24.09 14.16
C HIS A 192 -5.06 23.63 15.61
N SER A 193 -5.72 24.23 16.61
CA SER A 193 -5.50 23.81 18.02
C SER A 193 -6.68 23.07 18.65
N ILE A 194 -7.88 23.64 18.62
CA ILE A 194 -9.04 23.12 19.38
C ILE A 194 -9.51 21.79 18.79
N VAL A 195 -9.70 21.70 17.46
CA VAL A 195 -10.22 20.49 16.83
C VAL A 195 -9.29 19.27 17.05
N PRO A 196 -7.95 19.36 16.89
CA PRO A 196 -7.07 18.24 17.23
C PRO A 196 -7.11 17.83 18.70
N LEU A 197 -7.18 18.81 19.61
CA LEU A 197 -7.31 18.54 21.05
C LEU A 197 -8.62 17.83 21.38
N GLU A 198 -9.74 18.24 20.77
CA GLU A 198 -11.04 17.60 20.90
C GLU A 198 -11.05 16.17 20.36
N MET A 199 -10.44 15.94 19.19
CA MET A 199 -10.31 14.61 18.62
C MET A 199 -9.53 13.67 19.57
N ARG A 200 -8.43 14.15 20.16
CA ARG A 200 -7.61 13.39 21.12
C ARG A 200 -8.39 13.09 22.40
N LEU A 201 -9.14 14.07 22.91
CA LEU A 201 -10.00 13.88 24.07
C LEU A 201 -11.10 12.86 23.79
N ASN A 202 -11.83 13.00 22.68
CA ASN A 202 -12.92 12.11 22.31
C ASN A 202 -12.42 10.67 22.14
N SER A 203 -11.25 10.47 21.54
CA SER A 203 -10.64 9.14 21.46
C SER A 203 -10.32 8.57 22.85
N LYS A 204 -9.78 9.36 23.78
CA LYS A 204 -9.52 8.93 25.16
C LYS A 204 -10.83 8.57 25.88
N LEU A 205 -11.88 9.37 25.69
CA LEU A 205 -13.19 9.13 26.30
C LEU A 205 -13.83 7.83 25.84
N ILE A 206 -13.78 7.54 24.54
CA ILE A 206 -14.34 6.29 24.00
C ILE A 206 -13.58 5.07 24.54
N VAL A 207 -12.24 5.13 24.61
CA VAL A 207 -11.43 4.07 25.22
C VAL A 207 -11.82 3.87 26.68
N TYR A 208 -11.96 4.96 27.43
CA TYR A 208 -12.36 4.92 28.83
C TYR A 208 -13.78 4.37 29.04
N GLU A 209 -14.73 4.73 28.18
CA GLU A 209 -16.10 4.18 28.17
C GLU A 209 -16.08 2.68 27.94
N CYS A 210 -15.28 2.21 26.97
CA CYS A 210 -15.16 0.78 26.70
C CYS A 210 -14.57 0.01 27.89
N ASP A 211 -13.56 0.58 28.55
CA ASP A 211 -12.94 -0.02 29.74
C ASP A 211 -13.89 -0.03 30.95
N TYR A 212 -14.69 1.04 31.12
CA TYR A 212 -15.73 1.13 32.15
C TYR A 212 -16.80 0.05 31.95
N GLU A 213 -17.37 -0.06 30.75
CA GLU A 213 -18.39 -1.06 30.45
C GLU A 213 -17.85 -2.50 30.53
N ASN A 214 -16.61 -2.74 30.08
CA ASN A 214 -15.96 -4.05 30.21
C ASN A 214 -15.81 -4.47 31.68
N ARG A 215 -15.47 -3.54 32.58
CA ARG A 215 -15.41 -3.80 34.03
C ARG A 215 -16.80 -4.06 34.63
N LEU A 216 -17.85 -3.38 34.16
CA LEU A 216 -19.24 -3.68 34.57
C LEU A 216 -19.67 -5.09 34.14
N LEU A 217 -19.34 -5.47 32.90
CA LEU A 217 -19.61 -6.80 32.36
C LEU A 217 -18.82 -7.89 33.11
N GLU A 218 -17.58 -7.62 33.50
CA GLU A 218 -16.79 -8.51 34.35
C GLU A 218 -17.43 -8.72 35.73
N ARG A 219 -17.88 -7.63 36.39
CA ARG A 219 -18.63 -7.74 37.64
C ARG A 219 -19.93 -8.53 37.47
N LYS A 220 -20.64 -8.33 36.37
CA LYS A 220 -21.86 -9.07 36.02
C LYS A 220 -21.58 -10.55 35.77
N TYR A 221 -20.46 -10.87 35.13
CA TYR A 221 -20.00 -12.24 34.94
C TYR A 221 -19.73 -12.93 36.29
N LEU A 222 -19.05 -12.24 37.21
CA LEU A 222 -18.76 -12.76 38.55
C LEU A 222 -20.01 -12.97 39.41
N GLN A 223 -21.07 -12.16 39.24
CA GLN A 223 -22.35 -12.37 39.91
C GLN A 223 -23.02 -13.70 39.53
N LEU A 224 -22.73 -14.24 38.34
CA LEU A 224 -23.20 -15.55 37.91
C LEU A 224 -22.47 -16.71 38.61
N LYS A 225 -21.51 -16.42 39.49
CA LYS A 225 -20.69 -17.40 40.25
C LYS A 225 -20.06 -18.47 39.35
N PRO A 226 -19.21 -18.06 38.39
CA PRO A 226 -18.57 -19.00 37.47
C PRO A 226 -17.61 -19.93 38.23
N THR A 227 -17.51 -21.18 37.77
CA THR A 227 -16.48 -22.14 38.19
C THR A 227 -15.10 -21.73 37.67
N ASP A 228 -14.03 -22.27 38.26
CA ASP A 228 -12.65 -21.99 37.80
C ASP A 228 -12.45 -22.35 36.33
N ALA A 229 -13.06 -23.44 35.87
CA ALA A 229 -13.03 -23.83 34.45
C ALA A 229 -13.71 -22.79 33.55
N GLN A 230 -14.87 -22.26 33.97
CA GLN A 230 -15.59 -21.19 33.25
C GLN A 230 -14.79 -19.89 33.22
N MET A 231 -14.09 -19.55 34.31
CA MET A 231 -13.21 -18.38 34.36
C MET A 231 -12.01 -18.55 33.42
N GLN A 232 -11.41 -19.74 33.37
CA GLN A 232 -10.30 -20.03 32.45
C GLN A 232 -10.73 -19.93 30.99
N ILE A 233 -11.89 -20.48 30.64
CA ILE A 233 -12.40 -20.40 29.26
C ILE A 233 -12.68 -18.94 28.87
N GLN A 234 -13.38 -18.18 29.72
CA GLN A 234 -13.67 -16.77 29.43
C GLN A 234 -12.39 -15.95 29.26
N LYS A 235 -11.39 -16.14 30.13
CA LYS A 235 -10.10 -15.47 30.03
C LYS A 235 -9.40 -15.83 28.71
N HIS A 236 -9.29 -17.13 28.41
CA HIS A 236 -8.66 -17.61 27.19
C HIS A 236 -9.32 -17.05 25.91
N LEU A 237 -10.65 -17.08 25.84
CA LEU A 237 -11.40 -16.52 24.72
C LEU A 237 -11.22 -15.00 24.59
N SER A 238 -11.15 -14.29 25.72
CA SER A 238 -10.91 -12.83 25.73
C SER A 238 -9.50 -12.47 25.27
N ASP A 239 -8.50 -13.24 25.68
CA ASP A 239 -7.10 -13.05 25.26
C ASP A 239 -6.94 -13.32 23.74
N LEU A 240 -7.60 -14.35 23.22
CA LEU A 240 -7.62 -14.64 21.78
C LEU A 240 -8.31 -13.53 20.98
N LYS A 241 -9.46 -13.04 21.46
CA LYS A 241 -10.18 -11.93 20.83
C LYS A 241 -9.35 -10.65 20.84
N ASP A 242 -8.74 -10.29 21.98
CA ASP A 242 -7.87 -9.10 22.05
C ASP A 242 -6.69 -9.23 21.08
N THR A 243 -6.04 -10.40 21.01
CA THR A 243 -4.94 -10.67 20.07
C THR A 243 -5.37 -10.51 18.61
N HIS A 244 -6.55 -11.02 18.25
CA HIS A 244 -7.13 -10.90 16.91
C HIS A 244 -7.41 -9.45 16.53
N VAL A 245 -8.16 -8.73 17.39
CA VAL A 245 -8.56 -7.35 17.14
C VAL A 245 -7.36 -6.41 17.12
N LYS A 246 -6.39 -6.63 18.01
CA LYS A 246 -5.12 -5.91 18.00
C LYS A 246 -4.32 -6.14 16.71
N SER A 247 -4.29 -7.38 16.20
CA SER A 247 -3.62 -7.67 14.92
C SER A 247 -4.29 -6.93 13.75
N LYS A 248 -5.64 -6.82 13.75
CA LYS A 248 -6.38 -6.00 12.77
C LYS A 248 -6.01 -4.53 12.87
N TYR A 249 -5.91 -4.01 14.09
CA TYR A 249 -5.48 -2.64 14.34
C TYR A 249 -4.04 -2.38 13.88
N ASP A 250 -3.09 -3.28 14.19
CA ASP A 250 -1.69 -3.18 13.76
C ASP A 250 -1.58 -3.18 12.22
N LEU A 251 -2.38 -3.98 11.52
CA LEU A 251 -2.45 -3.97 10.06
C LEU A 251 -2.96 -2.62 9.52
N ILE A 252 -4.02 -2.07 10.10
CA ILE A 252 -4.54 -0.75 9.70
C ILE A 252 -3.46 0.30 9.91
N GLU A 253 -2.77 0.29 11.05
CA GLU A 253 -1.66 1.21 11.32
C GLU A 253 -0.53 1.07 10.30
N LEU A 254 -0.10 -0.15 9.96
CA LEU A 254 0.91 -0.40 8.93
C LEU A 254 0.47 0.12 7.56
N LYS A 255 -0.79 -0.12 7.17
CA LYS A 255 -1.36 0.38 5.92
C LYS A 255 -1.41 1.91 5.87
N GLN A 256 -1.75 2.56 6.98
CA GLN A 256 -1.78 4.02 7.07
C GLN A 256 -0.37 4.62 7.06
N ARG A 257 0.57 4.03 7.80
CA ARG A 257 2.00 4.40 7.76
C ARG A 257 2.58 4.29 6.38
N ILE A 258 2.12 3.28 5.62
CA ILE A 258 2.39 3.21 4.19
C ILE A 258 1.80 4.46 3.52
N LEU A 259 0.49 4.69 3.52
CA LEU A 259 -0.11 5.86 2.83
C LEU A 259 0.54 7.21 3.19
N CYS A 260 1.03 7.36 4.42
CA CYS A 260 1.67 8.56 4.93
C CYS A 260 3.21 8.55 4.84
N ASN A 261 3.86 7.60 4.17
CA ASN A 261 5.31 7.57 3.97
C ASN A 261 6.12 7.59 5.30
N LYS A 262 5.62 6.95 6.35
CA LYS A 262 6.19 6.97 7.72
C LYS A 262 6.39 5.53 8.26
N PRO A 263 7.42 4.79 7.82
CA PRO A 263 7.74 3.48 8.38
C PRO A 263 8.04 3.58 9.87
N THR A 264 7.88 2.46 10.56
CA THR A 264 8.25 2.37 11.98
C THR A 264 9.77 2.45 12.13
N GLN A 265 10.23 2.96 13.27
CA GLN A 265 11.66 3.02 13.62
C GLN A 265 12.33 1.65 13.45
N MET A 266 11.64 0.58 13.84
CA MET A 266 12.12 -0.79 13.68
C MET A 266 12.36 -1.19 12.21
N ILE A 267 11.49 -0.76 11.28
CA ILE A 267 11.67 -1.02 9.84
C ILE A 267 12.82 -0.18 9.29
N HIS A 268 12.91 1.09 9.72
CA HIS A 268 14.01 1.97 9.34
C HIS A 268 15.36 1.40 9.77
N ASP A 269 15.53 1.03 11.04
CA ASP A 269 16.78 0.50 11.59
C ASP A 269 17.16 -0.85 10.91
N LYS A 270 16.16 -1.69 10.63
CA LYS A 270 16.36 -2.95 9.89
C LYS A 270 16.77 -2.71 8.44
N ALA A 271 16.23 -1.69 7.78
CA ALA A 271 16.67 -1.33 6.43
C ALA A 271 18.07 -0.72 6.44
N LEU A 272 18.38 0.13 7.43
CA LEU A 272 19.69 0.76 7.59
C LEU A 272 20.79 -0.30 7.75
N THR A 273 20.58 -1.27 8.63
CA THR A 273 21.52 -2.39 8.83
C THR A 273 21.72 -3.27 7.58
N MET A 274 20.74 -3.32 6.67
CA MET A 274 20.85 -4.04 5.40
C MET A 274 21.60 -3.24 4.31
N VAL A 275 21.67 -1.92 4.43
CA VAL A 275 22.32 -1.01 3.44
C VAL A 275 23.69 -0.53 3.92
N LEU A 276 23.99 -0.53 5.22
CA LEU A 276 25.30 -0.18 5.77
C LEU A 276 26.51 -1.05 5.34
N PRO A 277 26.41 -2.24 4.71
CA PRO A 277 27.60 -2.95 4.23
C PRO A 277 28.36 -2.25 3.09
N TRP A 278 27.82 -1.18 2.48
CA TRP A 278 28.53 -0.38 1.48
C TRP A 278 29.38 0.68 2.18
N THR A 279 30.65 0.39 2.43
CA THR A 279 31.62 1.39 2.88
C THR A 279 31.77 2.48 1.81
N PHE A 280 31.33 3.70 2.12
CA PHE A 280 31.64 4.89 1.31
C PHE A 280 33.16 5.08 1.29
N GLU A 281 33.81 4.72 0.18
CA GLU A 281 35.20 5.11 -0.03
C GLU A 281 35.26 6.63 -0.12
N SER A 282 36.05 7.25 0.75
CA SER A 282 36.29 8.69 0.78
C SER A 282 36.86 9.14 -0.55
N THR A 283 36.00 9.65 -1.44
CA THR A 283 36.39 10.21 -2.73
C THR A 283 36.48 11.73 -2.61
N GLN A 284 37.55 12.34 -3.12
CA GLN A 284 37.76 13.80 -3.07
C GLN A 284 36.83 14.59 -4.02
N ASP A 285 36.03 13.90 -4.84
CA ASP A 285 35.12 14.50 -5.81
C ASP A 285 33.69 14.58 -5.28
N ASN A 286 33.28 15.80 -4.90
CA ASN A 286 31.96 16.10 -4.33
C ASN A 286 30.78 15.62 -5.21
N ARG A 287 30.95 15.55 -6.53
CA ARG A 287 29.87 15.06 -7.42
C ARG A 287 29.66 13.55 -7.32
N ILE A 288 30.74 12.79 -7.21
CA ILE A 288 30.70 11.33 -7.07
C ILE A 288 30.19 10.97 -5.67
N HIS A 289 30.64 11.70 -4.66
CA HIS A 289 30.16 11.55 -3.29
C HIS A 289 28.64 11.81 -3.19
N GLN A 290 28.14 12.87 -3.80
CA GLN A 290 26.71 13.17 -3.84
C GLN A 290 25.90 12.07 -4.56
N GLN A 291 26.41 11.54 -5.68
CA GLN A 291 25.76 10.43 -6.40
C GLN A 291 25.72 9.13 -5.58
N GLN A 292 26.78 8.84 -4.80
CA GLN A 292 26.81 7.69 -3.90
C GLN A 292 25.81 7.83 -2.75
N ILE A 293 25.70 9.02 -2.16
CA ILE A 293 24.69 9.32 -1.13
C ILE A 293 23.28 9.13 -1.70
N GLU A 294 23.00 9.72 -2.87
CA GLU A 294 21.69 9.56 -3.52
C GLU A 294 21.36 8.11 -3.87
N GLN A 295 22.36 7.31 -4.23
CA GLN A 295 22.17 5.89 -4.51
C GLN A 295 21.95 5.08 -3.23
N GLY A 296 22.67 5.38 -2.15
CA GLY A 296 22.45 4.79 -0.83
C GLY A 296 21.06 5.10 -0.28
N ASP A 297 20.59 6.34 -0.42
CA ASP A 297 19.25 6.75 -0.01
C ASP A 297 18.17 6.02 -0.82
N LYS A 298 18.38 5.84 -2.13
CA LYS A 298 17.47 5.07 -3.00
C LYS A 298 17.41 3.59 -2.62
N GLU A 299 18.53 2.98 -2.30
CA GLU A 299 18.58 1.57 -1.85
C GLU A 299 17.92 1.39 -0.48
N LEU A 300 18.17 2.31 0.46
CA LEU A 300 17.52 2.34 1.77
C LEU A 300 16.00 2.44 1.63
N GLN A 301 15.53 3.35 0.79
CA GLN A 301 14.11 3.54 0.51
C GLN A 301 13.45 2.31 -0.14
N ALA A 302 14.13 1.65 -1.09
CA ALA A 302 13.64 0.42 -1.69
C ALA A 302 13.53 -0.70 -0.64
N LYS A 303 14.55 -0.87 0.21
CA LYS A 303 14.54 -1.85 1.30
C LYS A 303 13.46 -1.58 2.34
N MET A 304 13.24 -0.32 2.70
CA MET A 304 12.17 0.07 3.60
C MET A 304 10.80 -0.25 3.00
N THR A 305 10.60 -0.01 1.71
CA THR A 305 9.35 -0.34 1.00
C THR A 305 9.11 -1.85 1.01
N ASP A 306 10.12 -2.65 0.67
CA ASP A 306 10.04 -4.11 0.68
C ASP A 306 9.69 -4.65 2.08
N LEU A 307 10.36 -4.12 3.12
CA LEU A 307 10.10 -4.51 4.51
C LEU A 307 8.71 -4.11 5.01
N MET A 308 8.19 -2.96 4.57
CA MET A 308 6.81 -2.54 4.88
C MET A 308 5.78 -3.47 4.22
N VAL A 309 5.96 -3.82 2.94
CA VAL A 309 5.08 -4.75 2.23
C VAL A 309 5.13 -6.14 2.87
N GLN A 310 6.32 -6.62 3.23
CA GLN A 310 6.48 -7.88 3.97
C GLN A 310 5.76 -7.83 5.32
N SER A 311 5.88 -6.74 6.07
CA SER A 311 5.22 -6.56 7.38
C SER A 311 3.69 -6.57 7.24
N ILE A 312 3.14 -6.01 6.16
CA ILE A 312 1.71 -6.11 5.86
C ILE A 312 1.29 -7.54 5.59
N ILE A 313 2.01 -8.26 4.73
CA ILE A 313 1.69 -9.65 4.39
C ILE A 313 1.75 -10.53 5.64
N GLU A 314 2.74 -10.32 6.50
CA GLU A 314 2.86 -11.02 7.78
C GLU A 314 1.71 -10.68 8.74
N ALA A 315 1.33 -9.41 8.83
CA ALA A 315 0.20 -8.97 9.65
C ALA A 315 -1.14 -9.54 9.13
N GLU A 316 -1.36 -9.56 7.81
CA GLU A 316 -2.54 -10.18 7.17
C GLU A 316 -2.62 -11.67 7.46
N ARG A 317 -1.49 -12.39 7.33
CA ARG A 317 -1.42 -13.81 7.68
C ARG A 317 -1.74 -14.04 9.16
N LYS A 318 -1.17 -13.22 10.05
CA LYS A 318 -1.39 -13.32 11.50
C LYS A 318 -2.85 -13.07 11.90
N ILE A 319 -3.55 -12.15 11.21
CA ILE A 319 -4.99 -11.94 11.42
C ILE A 319 -5.77 -13.21 11.07
N TYR A 320 -5.47 -13.81 9.91
CA TYR A 320 -6.14 -15.04 9.49
C TYR A 320 -5.89 -16.19 10.47
N GLU A 321 -4.63 -16.38 10.90
CA GLU A 321 -4.24 -17.40 11.89
C GLU A 321 -4.97 -17.18 13.23
N ASN A 322 -5.04 -15.94 13.72
CA ASN A 322 -5.74 -15.60 14.97
C ASN A 322 -7.26 -15.77 14.86
N GLU A 323 -7.84 -15.44 13.70
CA GLU A 323 -9.27 -15.65 13.42
C GLU A 323 -9.62 -17.13 13.39
N GLU A 324 -8.80 -17.95 12.73
CA GLU A 324 -8.98 -19.39 12.68
C GLU A 324 -8.86 -20.00 14.09
N LEU A 325 -7.87 -19.58 14.87
CA LEU A 325 -7.68 -20.03 16.25
C LEU A 325 -8.86 -19.66 17.15
N LEU A 326 -9.33 -18.40 17.08
CA LEU A 326 -10.50 -17.93 17.81
C LEU A 326 -11.76 -18.72 17.41
N ASN A 327 -11.99 -18.91 16.12
CA ASN A 327 -13.14 -19.66 15.61
C ASN A 327 -13.08 -21.15 16.01
N LYS A 328 -11.89 -21.75 16.03
CA LYS A 328 -11.67 -23.13 16.47
C LYS A 328 -11.99 -23.29 17.95
N GLU A 329 -11.52 -22.39 18.81
CA GLU A 329 -11.82 -22.44 20.24
C GLU A 329 -13.29 -22.11 20.53
N LEU A 330 -13.91 -21.17 19.81
CA LEU A 330 -15.36 -20.93 19.90
C LEU A 330 -16.17 -22.18 19.52
N ARG A 331 -15.78 -22.89 18.45
CA ARG A 331 -16.40 -24.17 18.06
C ARG A 331 -16.16 -25.26 19.09
N ARG A 332 -14.97 -25.33 19.68
CA ARG A 332 -14.66 -26.28 20.76
C ARG A 332 -15.57 -26.01 21.96
N VAL A 333 -15.69 -24.76 22.37
CA VAL A 333 -16.58 -24.35 23.45
C VAL A 333 -18.06 -24.64 23.11
N SER A 334 -18.48 -24.50 21.85
CA SER A 334 -19.86 -24.82 21.43
C SER A 334 -20.15 -26.32 21.31
N VAL A 335 -19.17 -27.14 20.89
CA VAL A 335 -19.32 -28.59 20.66
C VAL A 335 -19.15 -29.40 21.95
N TYR A 336 -18.24 -29.00 22.84
CA TYR A 336 -18.04 -29.64 24.15
C TYR A 336 -19.00 -29.10 25.22
N ASN A 337 -20.02 -28.33 24.83
CA ASN A 337 -20.93 -27.61 25.73
C ASN A 337 -21.96 -28.53 26.40
N GLN A 338 -21.49 -29.57 27.11
CA GLN A 338 -22.28 -30.33 28.09
C GLN A 338 -22.53 -29.47 29.35
N GLY A 339 -23.14 -28.30 29.20
CA GLY A 339 -23.52 -27.41 30.31
C GLY A 339 -22.37 -26.61 30.96
N LEU A 340 -21.20 -26.52 30.31
CA LEU A 340 -20.03 -25.83 30.85
C LEU A 340 -20.14 -24.30 30.82
N ILE A 341 -20.85 -23.66 29.89
CA ILE A 341 -21.10 -22.21 29.89
C ILE A 341 -22.59 -21.94 29.64
N THR A 342 -23.21 -21.12 30.48
CA THR A 342 -24.63 -20.74 30.32
C THR A 342 -24.83 -19.73 29.20
N GLU A 343 -26.04 -19.67 28.64
CA GLU A 343 -26.41 -18.68 27.62
C GLU A 343 -26.18 -17.23 28.10
N SER A 344 -26.47 -16.95 29.38
CA SER A 344 -26.20 -15.66 30.01
C SER A 344 -24.70 -15.32 30.09
N MET A 345 -23.82 -16.31 30.31
CA MET A 345 -22.38 -16.11 30.31
C MET A 345 -21.85 -15.86 28.89
N LEU A 346 -22.38 -16.57 27.89
CA LEU A 346 -22.04 -16.35 26.47
C LEU A 346 -22.47 -14.96 25.99
N ASP A 347 -23.66 -14.48 26.37
CA ASP A 347 -24.11 -13.11 26.06
C ASP A 347 -23.13 -12.06 26.62
N ILE A 348 -22.70 -12.21 27.88
CA ILE A 348 -21.70 -11.31 28.48
C ILE A 348 -20.38 -11.35 27.72
N ILE A 349 -19.90 -12.54 27.33
CA ILE A 349 -18.65 -12.68 26.55
C ILE A 349 -18.78 -11.99 25.18
N ASN A 350 -19.89 -12.20 24.47
CA ASN A 350 -20.14 -11.58 23.18
C ASN A 350 -20.24 -10.05 23.27
N ARG A 351 -20.87 -9.52 24.32
CA ARG A 351 -20.89 -8.06 24.56
C ARG A 351 -19.48 -7.52 24.80
N ARG A 352 -18.65 -8.22 25.60
CA ARG A 352 -17.23 -7.84 25.78
C ARG A 352 -16.45 -7.87 24.48
N PHE A 353 -16.72 -8.83 23.59
CA PHE A 353 -16.13 -8.90 22.25
C PHE A 353 -16.50 -7.67 21.41
N ASN A 354 -17.78 -7.26 21.41
CA ASN A 354 -18.23 -6.06 20.71
C ASN A 354 -17.58 -4.78 21.27
N MET A 355 -17.36 -4.72 22.59
CA MET A 355 -16.66 -3.59 23.22
C MET A 355 -15.19 -3.51 22.82
N LEU A 356 -14.50 -4.65 22.70
CA LEU A 356 -13.14 -4.69 22.18
C LEU A 356 -13.10 -4.22 20.72
N ASP A 357 -14.03 -4.68 19.88
CA ASP A 357 -14.13 -4.21 18.49
C ASP A 357 -14.36 -2.68 18.43
N LYS A 358 -15.31 -2.14 19.22
CA LYS A 358 -15.60 -0.69 19.30
C LYS A 358 -14.37 0.11 19.76
N LYS A 359 -13.63 -0.40 20.76
CA LYS A 359 -12.42 0.24 21.31
C LYS A 359 -11.35 0.40 20.24
N TYR A 360 -10.96 -0.69 19.58
CA TYR A 360 -9.89 -0.66 18.58
C TYR A 360 -10.33 0.03 17.28
N ASP A 361 -11.60 -0.08 16.88
CA ASP A 361 -12.13 0.68 15.73
C ASP A 361 -12.02 2.19 15.98
N SER A 362 -12.39 2.65 17.17
CA SER A 362 -12.30 4.07 17.55
C SER A 362 -10.85 4.55 17.61
N MET A 363 -9.94 3.74 18.17
CA MET A 363 -8.50 4.03 18.15
C MET A 363 -7.96 4.11 16.71
N SER A 364 -8.42 3.22 15.83
CA SER A 364 -8.00 3.21 14.43
C SER A 364 -8.49 4.46 13.69
N LYS A 365 -9.76 4.85 13.86
CA LYS A 365 -10.36 6.07 13.30
C LYS A 365 -9.65 7.32 13.79
N PHE A 366 -9.32 7.37 15.08
CA PHE A 366 -8.54 8.46 15.64
C PHE A 366 -7.16 8.54 14.98
N LYS A 367 -6.39 7.45 14.95
CA LYS A 367 -5.07 7.44 14.30
C LYS A 367 -5.13 7.83 12.84
N ILE A 368 -6.10 7.30 12.09
CA ILE A 368 -6.33 7.65 10.68
C ILE A 368 -6.52 9.16 10.56
N ASN A 369 -7.52 9.72 11.25
CA ASN A 369 -7.85 11.14 11.15
C ASN A 369 -6.72 12.04 11.66
N TYR A 370 -6.05 11.65 12.74
CA TYR A 370 -4.93 12.38 13.33
C TYR A 370 -3.73 12.40 12.38
N TYR A 371 -3.28 11.25 11.86
CA TYR A 371 -2.17 11.19 10.91
C TYR A 371 -2.48 11.88 9.58
N PHE A 372 -3.74 11.89 9.14
CA PHE A 372 -4.13 12.66 7.97
C PHE A 372 -4.07 14.17 8.21
N ARG A 373 -4.41 14.67 9.41
CA ARG A 373 -4.33 16.10 9.76
C ARG A 373 -2.90 16.58 9.99
N ASP A 374 -2.12 15.83 10.76
CA ASP A 374 -0.73 16.18 11.10
C ASP A 374 0.17 16.28 9.85
N HIS A 375 -0.21 15.59 8.76
CA HIS A 375 0.52 15.67 7.48
C HIS A 375 0.24 16.94 6.65
N TYR A 376 -0.85 17.68 6.93
CA TYR A 376 -1.14 18.92 6.21
C TYR A 376 -0.43 20.13 6.84
N ASP A 377 -0.31 20.16 8.17
CA ASP A 377 0.31 21.29 8.89
C ASP A 377 1.85 21.26 8.87
N ILE A 378 2.48 20.18 8.37
CA ILE A 378 3.95 19.96 8.43
C ILE A 378 4.67 20.27 7.09
N THR A 379 3.99 20.78 6.06
CA THR A 379 4.62 20.96 4.73
C THR A 379 5.53 22.20 4.55
N THR A 380 5.85 22.95 5.61
CA THR A 380 6.74 24.13 5.50
C THR A 380 8.15 23.94 6.07
N ASP A 381 8.46 22.85 6.79
CA ASP A 381 9.79 22.71 7.41
C ASP A 381 10.78 21.97 6.48
N THR A 382 11.53 22.76 5.71
CA THR A 382 12.42 22.34 4.61
C THR A 382 13.66 21.53 5.04
N THR A 383 13.88 21.22 6.33
CA THR A 383 15.21 20.76 6.76
C THR A 383 15.32 19.42 7.47
N ILE A 384 14.24 18.75 7.91
CA ILE A 384 14.39 17.45 8.64
C ILE A 384 13.48 16.31 8.14
N LEU A 385 12.54 16.55 7.21
CA LEU A 385 11.80 15.46 6.56
C LEU A 385 12.40 15.12 5.20
N SER A 386 13.45 14.29 5.24
CA SER A 386 13.71 13.33 4.17
C SER A 386 12.49 12.41 4.05
N ASN A 387 11.47 12.90 3.34
CA ASN A 387 10.27 12.20 2.97
C ASN A 387 10.64 10.82 2.43
N ILE A 388 10.29 9.76 3.15
CA ILE A 388 10.42 8.38 2.67
C ILE A 388 9.37 8.21 1.59
N ARG A 389 9.67 8.63 0.37
CA ARG A 389 8.79 8.45 -0.78
C ARG A 389 8.61 6.93 -1.00
N PHE A 390 7.42 6.43 -1.33
CA PHE A 390 7.37 5.16 -2.07
C PHE A 390 8.23 5.31 -3.30
N SER A 391 8.94 4.22 -3.65
CA SER A 391 9.84 4.10 -4.81
C SER A 391 9.51 5.18 -5.83
N PRO A 392 10.29 6.30 -5.85
CA PRO A 392 9.92 7.45 -6.64
C PRO A 392 9.76 6.94 -8.05
N THR A 393 8.59 7.18 -8.64
CA THR A 393 8.55 7.16 -10.09
C THR A 393 9.65 8.10 -10.54
N MET A 394 10.66 7.58 -11.22
CA MET A 394 11.79 8.39 -11.66
C MET A 394 11.40 8.89 -13.05
N ILE A 395 11.33 10.20 -13.23
CA ILE A 395 11.17 10.79 -14.56
C ILE A 395 12.58 11.00 -15.11
N MET A 396 12.94 10.23 -16.13
CA MET A 396 14.15 10.48 -16.91
C MET A 396 13.78 11.47 -18.02
N ALA A 397 14.22 12.71 -17.88
CA ALA A 397 14.04 13.77 -18.87
C ALA A 397 15.39 14.17 -19.47
N SER A 398 15.46 14.20 -20.79
CA SER A 398 16.62 14.63 -21.59
C SER A 398 16.56 16.13 -21.94
N SER A 399 15.34 16.71 -21.97
CA SER A 399 15.09 18.13 -22.17
C SER A 399 14.80 18.86 -20.85
N SER A 400 15.21 20.12 -20.73
CA SER A 400 14.89 20.99 -19.59
C SER A 400 13.37 21.16 -19.52
N HIS A 401 12.75 20.48 -18.56
CA HIS A 401 11.31 20.33 -18.41
C HIS A 401 10.75 21.55 -17.68
N LEU A 402 9.62 22.08 -18.18
CA LEU A 402 8.87 23.20 -17.58
C LEU A 402 7.85 22.73 -16.52
N PHE A 403 7.93 21.46 -16.09
CA PHE A 403 7.09 20.95 -15.02
C PHE A 403 7.51 21.55 -13.68
N THR A 404 6.53 22.00 -12.91
CA THR A 404 6.76 22.48 -11.55
C THR A 404 7.15 21.33 -10.63
N ASP A 405 7.81 21.64 -9.52
CA ASP A 405 8.16 20.64 -8.51
C ASP A 405 6.94 19.86 -8.01
N GLU A 406 5.77 20.50 -7.92
CA GLU A 406 4.52 19.86 -7.51
C GLU A 406 3.98 18.87 -8.55
N GLN A 407 4.10 19.19 -9.84
CA GLN A 407 3.73 18.28 -10.92
C GLN A 407 4.66 17.07 -10.97
N LEU A 408 5.97 17.28 -10.80
CA LEU A 408 6.95 16.20 -10.70
C LEU A 408 6.70 15.32 -9.46
N LYS A 409 6.42 15.93 -8.30
CA LYS A 409 6.04 15.20 -7.08
C LYS A 409 4.80 14.34 -7.30
N LEU A 410 3.77 14.87 -7.97
CA LEU A 410 2.54 14.14 -8.28
C LEU A 410 2.80 12.95 -9.21
N LEU A 411 3.57 13.15 -10.29
CA LEU A 411 3.95 12.06 -11.20
C LEU A 411 4.80 11.00 -10.48
N ASN A 412 5.66 11.40 -9.55
CA ASN A 412 6.55 10.50 -8.82
C ASN A 412 5.83 9.63 -7.77
N ARG A 413 4.75 10.14 -7.16
CA ARG A 413 3.96 9.41 -6.15
C ARG A 413 2.67 8.80 -6.69
N GLY A 414 2.25 9.21 -7.89
CA GLY A 414 0.93 8.94 -8.46
C GLY A 414 -0.18 9.80 -7.82
N PRO A 415 -1.34 9.94 -8.50
CA PRO A 415 -2.50 10.54 -7.87
C PRO A 415 -2.95 9.69 -6.69
N THR A 416 -3.47 10.36 -5.67
CA THR A 416 -4.00 9.69 -4.49
C THR A 416 -5.26 8.93 -4.90
N TYR A 417 -5.40 7.68 -4.44
CA TYR A 417 -6.58 6.88 -4.78
C TYR A 417 -7.84 7.57 -4.24
N VAL A 418 -8.68 8.04 -5.17
CA VAL A 418 -10.05 8.45 -4.90
C VAL A 418 -10.95 7.32 -5.39
N PRO A 419 -11.81 6.75 -4.53
CA PRO A 419 -12.74 5.71 -4.93
C PRO A 419 -13.51 6.07 -6.23
N PRO A 420 -13.74 5.12 -7.16
CA PRO A 420 -14.32 5.38 -8.49
C PRO A 420 -15.65 6.14 -8.54
N TYR A 421 -16.44 6.10 -7.46
CA TYR A 421 -17.72 6.82 -7.34
C TYR A 421 -17.59 8.17 -6.58
N GLN A 422 -16.39 8.47 -6.06
CA GLN A 422 -16.00 9.77 -5.53
C GLN A 422 -15.17 10.57 -6.55
N THR A 423 -14.87 9.97 -7.70
CA THR A 423 -14.22 10.61 -8.85
C THR A 423 -15.15 11.59 -9.57
N TYR A 424 -16.47 11.57 -9.29
CA TYR A 424 -17.44 12.54 -9.84
C TYR A 424 -17.23 13.98 -9.36
N VAL A 425 -16.38 14.18 -8.33
CA VAL A 425 -15.88 15.49 -7.89
C VAL A 425 -15.19 16.27 -9.03
N ILE A 426 -14.77 15.57 -10.09
CA ILE A 426 -13.87 16.08 -11.12
C ILE A 426 -14.59 16.50 -12.41
N THR A 427 -15.86 16.11 -12.62
CA THR A 427 -16.59 16.47 -13.84
C THR A 427 -17.68 17.49 -13.52
N PRO A 428 -17.39 18.80 -13.49
CA PRO A 428 -18.43 19.79 -13.58
C PRO A 428 -18.86 19.85 -15.04
N SER A 429 -19.71 18.93 -15.50
CA SER A 429 -20.65 19.30 -16.56
C SER A 429 -21.72 20.16 -15.90
N LEU A 430 -21.36 21.43 -15.69
CA LEU A 430 -22.22 22.48 -15.14
C LEU A 430 -23.38 22.88 -16.08
N ASP A 431 -23.56 22.19 -17.21
CA ASP A 431 -24.52 22.59 -18.24
C ASP A 431 -25.72 21.65 -18.45
N ASP A 432 -25.79 20.47 -17.82
CA ASP A 432 -26.99 19.62 -17.87
C ASP A 432 -27.47 19.24 -16.47
N GLY A 433 -28.38 20.05 -15.93
CA GLY A 433 -28.92 19.97 -14.58
C GLY A 433 -29.83 18.77 -14.28
N SER A 434 -29.42 17.52 -14.56
CA SER A 434 -30.31 16.36 -14.34
C SER A 434 -29.74 15.09 -13.73
N SER A 435 -28.44 14.96 -13.41
CA SER A 435 -27.97 13.77 -12.67
C SER A 435 -27.65 14.09 -11.22
N SER A 436 -28.60 13.85 -10.31
CA SER A 436 -28.32 13.90 -8.87
C SER A 436 -27.29 12.82 -8.50
N ILE A 437 -26.47 13.05 -7.47
CA ILE A 437 -25.49 12.08 -6.95
C ILE A 437 -26.09 10.67 -6.78
N ASN A 438 -27.36 10.58 -6.38
CA ASN A 438 -28.09 9.32 -6.25
C ASN A 438 -28.27 8.59 -7.59
N THR A 439 -28.53 9.30 -8.68
CA THR A 439 -28.67 8.69 -10.02
C THR A 439 -27.35 8.10 -10.53
N MET A 440 -26.21 8.72 -10.20
CA MET A 440 -24.88 8.22 -10.55
C MET A 440 -24.47 7.01 -9.70
N ILE A 441 -24.79 7.02 -8.40
CA ILE A 441 -24.61 5.85 -7.51
C ILE A 441 -25.41 4.65 -8.03
N ASP A 442 -26.67 4.87 -8.43
CA ASP A 442 -27.51 3.83 -9.02
C ASP A 442 -26.94 3.30 -10.36
N GLN A 443 -26.35 4.16 -11.20
CA GLN A 443 -25.70 3.73 -12.45
C GLN A 443 -24.48 2.83 -12.21
N GLN A 444 -23.63 3.14 -11.23
CA GLN A 444 -22.48 2.29 -10.88
C GLN A 444 -22.92 0.98 -10.22
N TYR A 445 -23.96 1.04 -9.38
CA TYR A 445 -24.51 -0.15 -8.77
C TYR A 445 -25.00 -1.16 -9.82
N LYS A 446 -25.49 -0.72 -11.00
CA LYS A 446 -25.88 -1.64 -12.08
C LYS A 446 -24.74 -2.54 -12.56
N ILE A 447 -23.50 -2.06 -12.55
CA ILE A 447 -22.33 -2.86 -12.93
C ILE A 447 -22.12 -3.97 -11.89
N LEU A 448 -22.13 -3.60 -10.59
CA LEU A 448 -22.03 -4.58 -9.50
C LEU A 448 -23.21 -5.56 -9.52
N GLN A 449 -24.43 -5.09 -9.78
CA GLN A 449 -25.63 -5.91 -9.88
C GLN A 449 -25.52 -6.93 -11.01
N HIS A 450 -24.97 -6.53 -12.15
CA HIS A 450 -24.70 -7.44 -13.27
C HIS A 450 -23.69 -8.52 -12.87
N ASP A 451 -22.59 -8.17 -12.22
CA ASP A 451 -21.56 -9.13 -11.80
C ASP A 451 -22.07 -10.09 -10.71
N LEU A 452 -22.87 -9.58 -9.78
CA LEU A 452 -23.56 -10.40 -8.78
C LEU A 452 -24.53 -11.38 -9.44
N SER A 453 -25.27 -10.96 -10.48
CA SER A 453 -26.17 -11.84 -11.21
C SER A 453 -25.43 -12.99 -11.91
N ILE A 454 -24.25 -12.71 -12.49
CA ILE A 454 -23.37 -13.74 -13.06
C ILE A 454 -22.89 -14.72 -11.98
N LEU A 455 -22.50 -14.21 -10.80
CA LEU A 455 -22.06 -15.04 -9.69
C LEU A 455 -23.20 -15.92 -9.14
N TYR A 456 -24.40 -15.36 -8.98
CA TYR A 456 -25.56 -16.13 -8.52
C TYR A 456 -25.92 -17.23 -9.51
N ALA A 457 -25.86 -16.95 -10.82
CA ALA A 457 -26.06 -17.95 -11.86
C ALA A 457 -24.97 -19.02 -11.84
N LYS A 458 -23.70 -18.63 -11.70
CA LYS A 458 -22.56 -19.55 -11.65
C LYS A 458 -22.61 -20.51 -10.45
N HIS A 459 -23.12 -20.04 -9.31
CA HIS A 459 -23.16 -20.80 -8.06
C HIS A 459 -24.55 -21.36 -7.72
N ASN A 460 -25.51 -21.33 -8.65
CA ASN A 460 -26.87 -21.82 -8.48
C ASN A 460 -27.55 -21.29 -7.19
N VAL A 461 -27.34 -20.00 -6.89
CA VAL A 461 -27.94 -19.37 -5.71
C VAL A 461 -29.44 -19.23 -5.93
N ASN A 462 -30.24 -19.68 -4.96
CA ASN A 462 -31.70 -19.59 -5.01
C ASN A 462 -32.17 -18.14 -5.21
N ALA A 463 -33.14 -17.93 -6.10
CA ALA A 463 -33.68 -16.61 -6.46
C ALA A 463 -34.14 -15.78 -5.24
N ALA A 464 -34.85 -16.38 -4.28
CA ALA A 464 -35.31 -15.68 -3.08
C ALA A 464 -34.15 -15.23 -2.18
N LYS A 465 -33.12 -16.06 -2.02
CA LYS A 465 -31.89 -15.68 -1.29
C LYS A 465 -31.09 -14.62 -2.06
N SER A 466 -31.02 -14.72 -3.38
CA SER A 466 -30.32 -13.74 -4.22
C SER A 466 -30.97 -12.35 -4.15
N MET A 467 -32.31 -12.28 -4.09
CA MET A 467 -33.03 -11.02 -3.90
C MET A 467 -32.72 -10.39 -2.55
N PHE A 468 -32.74 -11.18 -1.47
CA PHE A 468 -32.45 -10.67 -0.13
C PHE A 468 -31.01 -10.15 -0.02
N ILE A 469 -30.04 -10.94 -0.48
CA ILE A 469 -28.62 -10.55 -0.47
C ILE A 469 -28.39 -9.32 -1.36
N SER A 470 -29.00 -9.27 -2.55
CA SER A 470 -28.88 -8.11 -3.45
C SER A 470 -29.45 -6.85 -2.81
N LYS A 471 -30.55 -6.96 -2.05
CA LYS A 471 -31.15 -5.84 -1.34
C LYS A 471 -30.22 -5.33 -0.23
N GLU A 472 -29.69 -6.21 0.62
CA GLU A 472 -28.72 -5.83 1.66
C GLU A 472 -27.47 -5.20 1.05
N ILE A 473 -26.93 -5.78 -0.03
CA ILE A 473 -25.78 -5.20 -0.73
C ILE A 473 -26.14 -3.83 -1.30
N LYS A 474 -27.33 -3.65 -1.88
CA LYS A 474 -27.77 -2.35 -2.40
C LYS A 474 -27.86 -1.31 -1.29
N GLU A 475 -28.46 -1.67 -0.15
CA GLU A 475 -28.59 -0.78 1.01
C GLU A 475 -27.23 -0.40 1.58
N LEU A 476 -26.32 -1.37 1.77
CA LEU A 476 -24.95 -1.13 2.21
C LEU A 476 -24.17 -0.28 1.21
N TYR A 477 -24.27 -0.58 -0.09
CA TYR A 477 -23.63 0.18 -1.17
C TYR A 477 -24.10 1.63 -1.14
N THR A 478 -25.42 1.85 -1.14
CA THR A 478 -26.00 3.20 -1.14
C THR A 478 -25.62 3.96 0.12
N THR A 479 -25.71 3.34 1.31
CA THR A 479 -25.39 3.99 2.58
C THR A 479 -23.91 4.36 2.68
N THR A 480 -23.02 3.46 2.27
CA THR A 480 -21.56 3.69 2.31
C THR A 480 -21.15 4.78 1.33
N PHE A 481 -21.79 4.83 0.16
CA PHE A 481 -21.37 5.70 -0.95
C PHE A 481 -22.17 7.01 -1.06
N SER A 482 -23.18 7.22 -0.21
CA SER A 482 -23.86 8.51 -0.04
C SER A 482 -23.14 9.48 0.90
N ILE A 483 -22.08 9.03 1.58
CA ILE A 483 -21.32 9.86 2.53
C ILE A 483 -20.39 10.82 1.75
N PRO A 484 -20.51 12.15 1.95
CA PRO A 484 -19.64 13.12 1.29
C PRO A 484 -18.20 12.98 1.77
N LEU A 485 -17.24 13.31 0.90
CA LEU A 485 -15.82 13.33 1.29
C LEU A 485 -15.57 14.38 2.38
N PRO A 486 -14.72 14.08 3.37
CA PRO A 486 -14.14 15.10 4.23
C PRO A 486 -13.55 16.24 3.40
N ILE A 487 -13.80 17.49 3.81
CA ILE A 487 -13.44 18.71 3.05
C ILE A 487 -11.96 18.72 2.62
N GLY A 488 -11.04 18.28 3.49
CA GLY A 488 -9.62 18.20 3.15
C GLY A 488 -9.28 17.18 2.06
N LEU A 489 -10.00 16.06 1.98
CA LEU A 489 -9.85 15.10 0.88
C LEU A 489 -10.46 15.63 -0.42
N TYR A 490 -11.57 16.35 -0.31
CA TYR A 490 -12.23 17.01 -1.44
C TYR A 490 -11.32 18.07 -2.08
N GLN A 491 -10.77 18.99 -1.28
CA GLN A 491 -9.87 20.04 -1.75
C GLN A 491 -8.59 19.47 -2.37
N ARG A 492 -8.01 18.41 -1.77
CA ARG A 492 -6.85 17.72 -2.35
C ARG A 492 -7.17 17.03 -3.66
N ALA A 493 -8.31 16.36 -3.77
CA ALA A 493 -8.71 15.70 -5.01
C ALA A 493 -8.85 16.72 -6.15
N LEU A 494 -9.45 17.88 -5.88
CA LEU A 494 -9.51 19.00 -6.84
C LEU A 494 -8.13 19.54 -7.20
N TYR A 495 -7.26 19.76 -6.21
CA TYR A 495 -5.91 20.23 -6.44
C TYR A 495 -5.08 19.26 -7.30
N GLU A 496 -5.06 17.97 -6.95
CA GLU A 496 -4.37 16.93 -7.73
C GLU A 496 -4.99 16.79 -9.13
N HIS A 497 -6.31 16.97 -9.27
CA HIS A 497 -6.96 16.98 -10.57
C HIS A 497 -6.49 18.15 -11.45
N ASN A 498 -6.44 19.36 -10.91
CA ASN A 498 -5.94 20.54 -11.61
C ASN A 498 -4.47 20.34 -12.02
N LEU A 499 -3.64 19.76 -11.15
CA LEU A 499 -2.27 19.40 -11.49
C LEU A 499 -2.21 18.39 -12.66
N ILE A 500 -3.07 17.37 -12.68
CA ILE A 500 -3.15 16.44 -13.82
C ILE A 500 -3.56 17.17 -15.11
N GLN A 501 -4.56 18.05 -15.04
CA GLN A 501 -4.99 18.83 -16.20
C GLN A 501 -3.84 19.69 -16.74
N THR A 502 -3.15 20.43 -15.88
CA THR A 502 -2.01 21.26 -16.28
C THR A 502 -0.86 20.44 -16.88
N ILE A 503 -0.56 19.26 -16.33
CA ILE A 503 0.41 18.32 -16.93
C ILE A 503 -0.05 17.90 -18.33
N GLN A 504 -1.31 17.52 -18.50
CA GLN A 504 -1.86 17.11 -19.80
C GLN A 504 -1.83 18.24 -20.82
N GLU A 505 -2.14 19.47 -20.41
CA GLU A 505 -2.07 20.66 -21.25
C GLU A 505 -0.63 20.95 -21.68
N GLN A 506 0.33 20.90 -20.75
CA GLN A 506 1.74 21.10 -21.05
C GLN A 506 2.30 20.00 -21.97
N LEU A 507 1.93 18.73 -21.74
CA LEU A 507 2.30 17.63 -22.64
C LEU A 507 1.81 17.87 -24.07
N LYS A 508 0.60 18.45 -24.25
CA LYS A 508 0.07 18.81 -25.56
C LYS A 508 0.74 20.05 -26.14
N HIS A 509 0.93 21.09 -25.33
CA HIS A 509 1.46 22.38 -25.77
C HIS A 509 2.92 22.27 -26.24
N TYR A 510 3.73 21.48 -25.53
CA TYR A 510 5.15 21.27 -25.84
C TYR A 510 5.41 20.01 -26.67
N ASP A 511 4.36 19.35 -27.19
CA ASP A 511 4.43 18.09 -27.92
C ASP A 511 5.33 17.03 -27.26
N LEU A 512 5.14 16.83 -25.96
CA LEU A 512 5.91 15.88 -25.17
C LEU A 512 5.17 14.53 -25.08
N ILE A 513 5.95 13.47 -24.84
CA ILE A 513 5.46 12.13 -24.58
C ILE A 513 5.90 11.65 -23.20
N LEU A 514 4.93 11.23 -22.39
CA LEU A 514 5.14 10.60 -21.09
C LEU A 514 4.81 9.10 -21.19
N ARG A 515 5.79 8.22 -20.99
CA ARG A 515 5.64 6.75 -21.11
C ARG A 515 6.33 6.01 -19.97
N ARG A 516 5.79 4.87 -19.56
CA ARG A 516 6.49 3.96 -18.65
C ARG A 516 7.64 3.25 -19.36
N THR A 517 8.75 3.01 -18.68
CA THR A 517 9.89 2.25 -19.22
C THR A 517 9.62 0.75 -19.28
N ALA A 518 10.37 0.05 -20.12
CA ALA A 518 10.19 -1.38 -20.38
C ALA A 518 10.74 -2.30 -19.27
N ASP A 519 11.63 -1.78 -18.41
CA ASP A 519 12.38 -2.53 -17.38
C ASP A 519 11.55 -2.95 -16.15
N GLN A 520 10.22 -2.80 -16.20
CA GLN A 520 9.25 -3.07 -15.13
C GLN A 520 9.45 -2.24 -13.85
N ARG A 521 10.49 -1.40 -13.79
CA ARG A 521 10.69 -0.42 -12.73
C ARG A 521 9.59 0.63 -12.83
N ASN A 522 9.32 1.35 -11.74
CA ASN A 522 8.29 2.38 -11.73
C ASN A 522 8.77 3.67 -12.43
N VAL A 523 9.58 3.56 -13.48
CA VAL A 523 10.28 4.70 -14.12
C VAL A 523 9.48 5.16 -15.33
N PHE A 524 9.42 6.47 -15.50
CA PHE A 524 8.76 7.13 -16.61
C PHE A 524 9.79 7.89 -17.45
N TYR A 525 9.59 7.85 -18.74
CA TYR A 525 10.31 8.57 -19.76
C TYR A 525 9.48 9.78 -20.17
N LEU A 526 10.12 10.95 -20.17
CA LEU A 526 9.53 12.21 -20.63
C LEU A 526 10.48 12.84 -21.64
N ASP A 527 10.02 13.03 -22.86
CA ASP A 527 10.81 13.63 -23.93
C ASP A 527 9.91 14.16 -25.06
N ASP A 528 10.52 14.73 -26.08
CA ASP A 528 9.89 15.15 -27.32
C ASP A 528 9.20 13.97 -28.03
N ARG A 529 7.94 14.16 -28.41
CA ARG A 529 7.14 13.14 -29.11
C ARG A 529 7.72 12.85 -30.49
N SER A 530 8.12 13.87 -31.24
CA SER A 530 8.64 13.72 -32.60
C SER A 530 9.91 12.88 -32.60
N TYR A 531 10.82 13.08 -31.64
CA TYR A 531 12.01 12.24 -31.47
C TYR A 531 11.65 10.78 -31.14
N PHE A 532 10.69 10.56 -30.24
CA PHE A 532 10.21 9.22 -29.91
C PHE A 532 9.55 8.50 -31.11
N GLU A 533 8.73 9.22 -31.88
CA GLU A 533 8.07 8.70 -33.07
C GLU A 533 9.07 8.41 -34.20
N GLN A 534 10.09 9.26 -34.37
CA GLN A 534 11.21 9.01 -35.28
C GLN A 534 11.92 7.71 -34.92
N LYS A 535 12.28 7.50 -33.65
CA LYS A 535 12.92 6.27 -33.19
C LYS A 535 12.03 5.04 -33.38
N SER A 536 10.72 5.20 -33.19
CA SER A 536 9.73 4.15 -33.44
C SER A 536 9.66 3.79 -34.92
N HIS A 537 9.77 4.78 -35.81
CA HIS A 537 9.82 4.58 -37.25
C HIS A 537 11.12 3.90 -37.70
N GLU A 538 12.27 4.39 -37.23
CA GLU A 538 13.59 3.79 -37.47
C GLU A 538 13.59 2.30 -37.07
N TYR A 539 12.99 1.95 -35.92
CA TYR A 539 12.86 0.56 -35.50
C TYR A 539 12.08 -0.28 -36.52
N MET A 540 10.93 0.23 -37.00
CA MET A 540 10.08 -0.49 -37.96
C MET A 540 10.73 -0.65 -39.34
N GLU A 541 11.56 0.31 -39.77
CA GLU A 541 12.27 0.24 -41.05
C GLU A 541 13.52 -0.66 -40.99
N GLN A 542 14.27 -0.60 -39.89
CA GLN A 542 15.53 -1.34 -39.74
C GLN A 542 15.30 -2.81 -39.37
N THR A 543 14.13 -3.17 -38.85
CA THR A 543 13.83 -4.54 -38.42
C THR A 543 13.34 -5.42 -39.57
N ASN A 544 13.93 -6.62 -39.69
CA ASN A 544 13.46 -7.65 -40.63
C ASN A 544 12.46 -8.64 -39.98
N VAL A 545 11.86 -8.25 -38.85
CA VAL A 545 10.95 -9.08 -38.06
C VAL A 545 9.51 -8.98 -38.56
N PHE A 546 9.16 -7.89 -39.24
CA PHE A 546 7.80 -7.58 -39.67
C PHE A 546 7.67 -7.52 -41.18
N GLN A 547 6.50 -7.91 -41.68
CA GLN A 547 6.12 -7.77 -43.08
C GLN A 547 4.80 -7.01 -43.19
N LEU A 548 4.77 -5.99 -44.05
CA LEU A 548 3.55 -5.28 -44.42
C LEU A 548 2.58 -6.22 -45.15
N CYS A 549 1.35 -6.30 -44.68
CA CYS A 549 0.27 -7.11 -45.25
C CYS A 549 -0.74 -6.26 -46.01
N GLU A 550 -1.22 -5.17 -45.41
CA GLU A 550 -2.33 -4.38 -45.94
C GLU A 550 -2.27 -2.93 -45.46
N LEU A 551 -2.79 -1.99 -46.25
CA LEU A 551 -2.96 -0.59 -45.88
C LEU A 551 -4.42 -0.38 -45.46
N ILE A 552 -4.64 0.29 -44.33
CA ILE A 552 -5.99 0.58 -43.82
C ILE A 552 -6.27 2.08 -43.98
N ASP A 553 -7.43 2.40 -44.54
CA ASP A 553 -7.88 3.78 -44.64
C ASP A 553 -8.38 4.29 -43.27
N LYS A 554 -7.76 5.36 -42.77
CA LYS A 554 -8.11 6.05 -41.52
C LYS A 554 -9.55 6.55 -41.52
N GLN A 555 -10.11 6.90 -42.68
CA GLN A 555 -11.44 7.50 -42.77
C GLN A 555 -12.56 6.47 -42.73
N ASN A 556 -12.23 5.18 -42.88
CA ASN A 556 -13.21 4.13 -42.99
C ASN A 556 -13.04 3.09 -41.86
N ILE A 557 -13.67 3.34 -40.70
CA ILE A 557 -13.71 2.39 -39.56
C ILE A 557 -14.24 1.01 -39.99
N GLN A 558 -15.12 0.97 -40.99
CA GLN A 558 -15.66 -0.27 -41.54
C GLN A 558 -14.56 -1.16 -42.16
N SER A 559 -13.52 -0.56 -42.75
CA SER A 559 -12.40 -1.30 -43.35
C SER A 559 -11.62 -2.15 -42.33
N GLN A 560 -11.46 -1.66 -41.09
CA GLN A 560 -10.83 -2.42 -40.00
C GLN A 560 -11.69 -3.62 -39.57
N GLN A 561 -13.00 -3.41 -39.47
CA GLN A 561 -13.94 -4.45 -39.07
C GLN A 561 -14.11 -5.52 -40.16
N GLU A 562 -14.10 -5.12 -41.43
CA GLU A 562 -14.14 -6.02 -42.58
C GLU A 562 -12.87 -6.89 -42.63
N TYR A 563 -11.70 -6.28 -42.47
CA TYR A 563 -10.43 -7.00 -42.39
C TYR A 563 -10.42 -8.02 -41.25
N LEU A 564 -10.88 -7.61 -40.07
CA LEU A 564 -10.93 -8.47 -38.89
C LEU A 564 -11.89 -9.65 -39.10
N THR A 565 -13.09 -9.38 -39.62
CA THR A 565 -14.09 -10.41 -39.95
C THR A 565 -13.55 -11.42 -40.94
N LYS A 566 -12.92 -10.95 -42.03
CA LYS A 566 -12.28 -11.82 -43.04
C LYS A 566 -11.18 -12.68 -42.44
N THR A 567 -10.34 -12.10 -41.59
CA THR A 567 -9.23 -12.81 -40.93
C THR A 567 -9.74 -13.89 -39.97
N ILE A 568 -10.74 -13.58 -39.15
CA ILE A 568 -11.35 -14.54 -38.21
C ILE A 568 -12.00 -15.70 -38.97
N ASN A 569 -12.77 -15.40 -40.02
CA ASN A 569 -13.42 -16.43 -40.81
C ASN A 569 -12.42 -17.36 -41.50
N SER A 570 -11.34 -16.80 -42.08
CA SER A 570 -10.25 -17.59 -42.66
C SER A 570 -9.58 -18.49 -41.62
N LEU A 571 -9.24 -17.96 -40.44
CA LEU A 571 -8.62 -18.74 -39.38
C LEU A 571 -9.53 -19.86 -38.86
N ASN A 572 -10.82 -19.57 -38.67
CA ASN A 572 -11.78 -20.57 -38.24
C ASN A 572 -11.92 -21.70 -39.27
N GLN A 573 -11.88 -21.39 -40.57
CA GLN A 573 -11.85 -22.38 -41.64
C GLN A 573 -10.58 -23.24 -41.60
N ASP A 574 -9.41 -22.62 -41.41
CA ASP A 574 -8.14 -23.34 -41.28
C ASP A 574 -8.16 -24.30 -40.07
N PHE A 575 -8.71 -23.85 -38.94
CA PHE A 575 -8.85 -24.67 -37.73
C PHE A 575 -9.75 -25.88 -37.96
N GLU A 576 -10.91 -25.68 -38.59
CA GLU A 576 -11.83 -26.75 -38.94
C GLU A 576 -11.19 -27.76 -39.91
N MET A 577 -10.42 -27.27 -40.90
CA MET A 577 -9.72 -28.13 -41.85
C MET A 577 -8.62 -28.97 -41.18
N ILE A 578 -7.86 -28.39 -40.26
CA ILE A 578 -6.79 -29.10 -39.54
C ILE A 578 -7.37 -30.14 -38.58
N ILE A 579 -8.45 -29.80 -37.88
CA ILE A 579 -9.09 -30.70 -36.91
C ILE A 579 -9.85 -31.82 -37.61
N GLY A 580 -10.52 -31.54 -38.73
CA GLY A 580 -11.29 -32.51 -39.50
C GLY A 580 -12.70 -32.71 -38.94
N ASP A 581 -13.00 -33.91 -38.43
CA ASP A 581 -14.35 -34.30 -37.98
C ASP A 581 -14.93 -33.33 -36.93
N ARG A 582 -15.79 -32.42 -37.41
CA ARG A 582 -16.41 -31.35 -36.63
C ARG A 582 -17.30 -31.87 -35.50
N LYS A 583 -17.88 -33.07 -35.66
CA LYS A 583 -18.76 -33.65 -34.64
C LYS A 583 -17.95 -34.21 -33.48
N LYS A 584 -16.86 -34.92 -33.78
CA LYS A 584 -15.98 -35.53 -32.77
C LYS A 584 -15.21 -34.49 -31.94
N PHE A 585 -14.80 -33.39 -32.55
CA PHE A 585 -13.94 -32.37 -31.91
C PHE A 585 -14.63 -31.02 -31.67
N LYS A 586 -15.96 -31.02 -31.56
CA LYS A 586 -16.77 -29.81 -31.36
C LYS A 586 -16.29 -28.97 -30.18
N ASP A 587 -15.91 -29.60 -29.07
CA ASP A 587 -15.45 -28.92 -27.86
C ASP A 587 -14.10 -28.21 -28.05
N ILE A 588 -13.19 -28.80 -28.82
CA ILE A 588 -11.90 -28.19 -29.16
C ILE A 588 -12.12 -27.00 -30.10
N LEU A 589 -12.93 -27.18 -31.16
CA LEU A 589 -13.29 -26.10 -32.08
C LEU A 589 -13.93 -24.93 -31.34
N ASN A 590 -14.84 -25.21 -30.40
CA ASN A 590 -15.45 -24.20 -29.54
C ASN A 590 -14.44 -23.44 -28.69
N ARG A 591 -13.29 -24.04 -28.33
CA ARG A 591 -12.23 -23.40 -27.54
C ARG A 591 -11.31 -22.54 -28.40
N ILE A 592 -10.96 -22.98 -29.62
CA ILE A 592 -9.97 -22.31 -30.47
C ILE A 592 -10.56 -21.29 -31.45
N CYS A 593 -11.79 -21.49 -31.96
CA CYS A 593 -12.38 -20.60 -32.96
C CYS A 593 -12.71 -19.23 -32.37
N GLY A 594 -12.31 -18.17 -33.08
CA GLY A 594 -12.56 -16.78 -32.70
C GLY A 594 -14.04 -16.40 -32.89
N LYS A 595 -14.56 -15.56 -31.99
CA LYS A 595 -15.87 -14.91 -32.14
C LYS A 595 -15.64 -13.44 -32.48
N ILE A 596 -16.26 -12.96 -33.54
CA ILE A 596 -16.06 -11.58 -34.05
C ILE A 596 -16.33 -10.56 -32.94
N GLU A 597 -17.43 -10.71 -32.19
CA GLU A 597 -17.83 -9.82 -31.08
C GLU A 597 -16.84 -9.78 -29.89
N GLN A 598 -15.93 -10.75 -29.79
CA GLN A 598 -15.00 -10.90 -28.67
C GLN A 598 -13.54 -10.71 -29.08
N THR A 599 -13.30 -10.37 -30.35
CA THR A 599 -11.97 -10.28 -30.94
C THR A 599 -11.71 -8.82 -31.33
N ASP A 600 -10.54 -8.31 -30.96
CA ASP A 600 -10.05 -6.98 -31.31
C ASP A 600 -8.79 -7.13 -32.17
N LEU A 601 -8.56 -6.16 -33.06
CA LEU A 601 -7.34 -6.10 -33.85
C LEU A 601 -6.15 -5.72 -32.94
N PRO A 602 -5.10 -6.56 -32.85
CA PRO A 602 -3.89 -6.22 -32.10
C PRO A 602 -3.26 -4.94 -32.63
N TYR A 603 -2.66 -4.13 -31.76
CA TYR A 603 -1.88 -2.95 -32.15
C TYR A 603 -0.51 -2.96 -31.48
N LEU A 604 0.49 -2.40 -32.18
CA LEU A 604 1.85 -2.24 -31.70
C LEU A 604 2.02 -0.86 -31.05
N TYR A 605 2.68 -0.83 -29.91
CA TYR A 605 3.20 0.37 -29.27
C TYR A 605 4.61 0.10 -28.74
N PHE A 606 5.39 1.16 -28.53
CA PHE A 606 6.76 1.07 -28.05
C PHE A 606 6.88 1.51 -26.59
N LEU A 607 7.76 0.85 -25.85
CA LEU A 607 8.18 1.26 -24.52
C LEU A 607 9.68 1.61 -24.55
N PRO A 608 10.11 2.71 -23.91
CA PRO A 608 11.51 3.07 -23.82
C PRO A 608 12.29 2.11 -22.91
N ASP A 609 13.42 1.60 -23.38
CA ASP A 609 14.36 0.79 -22.62
C ASP A 609 15.59 1.63 -22.23
N ILE A 610 15.64 1.99 -20.95
CA ILE A 610 16.71 2.79 -20.35
C ILE A 610 17.84 1.93 -19.75
N SER A 611 17.77 0.61 -19.88
CA SER A 611 18.71 -0.30 -19.21
C SER A 611 20.09 -0.38 -19.86
N GLN A 612 20.26 0.13 -21.10
CA GLN A 612 21.44 -0.18 -21.92
C GLN A 612 22.24 1.01 -22.52
N SER A 613 21.85 2.28 -22.37
CA SER A 613 22.78 3.38 -22.71
C SER A 613 22.36 4.75 -22.13
N LYS A 614 23.35 5.61 -21.83
CA LYS A 614 23.14 7.02 -21.43
C LYS A 614 22.86 7.97 -22.61
N ASN A 615 23.10 7.54 -23.87
CA ASN A 615 23.17 8.46 -25.02
C ASN A 615 22.30 8.08 -26.23
N ASN A 616 21.61 6.94 -26.27
CA ASN A 616 20.71 6.57 -27.38
C ASN A 616 19.44 5.87 -26.86
N LEU A 617 18.28 6.36 -27.27
CA LEU A 617 16.99 5.81 -26.87
C LEU A 617 16.75 4.48 -27.57
N LEU A 618 16.69 3.40 -26.79
CA LEU A 618 16.27 2.09 -27.28
C LEU A 618 14.77 1.92 -27.02
N LEU A 619 14.07 1.32 -27.98
CA LEU A 619 12.63 1.05 -27.89
C LEU A 619 12.37 -0.45 -27.90
N GLN A 620 11.49 -0.90 -27.00
CA GLN A 620 10.99 -2.26 -26.94
C GLN A 620 9.57 -2.32 -27.52
N PRO A 621 9.32 -3.13 -28.57
CA PRO A 621 7.99 -3.28 -29.14
C PRO A 621 7.08 -4.11 -28.23
N VAL A 622 5.83 -3.66 -28.05
CA VAL A 622 4.79 -4.38 -27.30
C VAL A 622 3.49 -4.40 -28.09
N ILE A 623 2.86 -5.56 -28.17
CA ILE A 623 1.63 -5.76 -28.96
C ILE A 623 0.48 -6.12 -28.06
N THR A 624 -0.73 -5.65 -28.33
CA THR A 624 -1.91 -6.07 -27.56
C THR A 624 -2.43 -7.44 -28.01
N THR A 625 -2.40 -8.43 -27.12
CA THR A 625 -2.65 -9.84 -27.51
C THR A 625 -3.91 -10.46 -26.90
N LYS A 626 -4.48 -9.88 -25.84
CA LYS A 626 -5.56 -10.52 -25.04
C LYS A 626 -6.80 -10.91 -25.86
N LYS A 627 -7.17 -10.10 -26.85
CA LYS A 627 -8.37 -10.32 -27.70
C LYS A 627 -8.03 -10.49 -29.18
N SER A 628 -6.79 -10.82 -29.52
CA SER A 628 -6.39 -11.04 -30.92
C SER A 628 -7.15 -12.20 -31.58
N PRO A 629 -7.19 -12.30 -32.92
CA PRO A 629 -7.72 -13.46 -33.64
C PRO A 629 -7.08 -14.81 -33.25
N THR A 630 -5.81 -14.81 -32.81
CA THR A 630 -5.07 -16.02 -32.45
C THR A 630 -5.04 -16.30 -30.93
N SER A 631 -5.68 -15.49 -30.09
CA SER A 631 -5.53 -15.58 -28.63
C SER A 631 -6.10 -16.87 -28.07
N ARG A 632 -7.24 -17.30 -28.64
CA ARG A 632 -7.95 -18.51 -28.21
C ARG A 632 -7.17 -19.77 -28.57
N LEU A 633 -6.61 -19.81 -29.79
CA LEU A 633 -5.69 -20.85 -30.21
C LEU A 633 -4.43 -20.89 -29.32
N ALA A 634 -3.79 -19.74 -29.10
CA ALA A 634 -2.60 -19.65 -28.25
C ALA A 634 -2.89 -20.13 -26.82
N SER A 635 -4.03 -19.75 -26.25
CA SER A 635 -4.45 -20.17 -24.90
C SER A 635 -4.68 -21.68 -24.83
N TYR A 636 -5.32 -22.25 -25.85
CA TYR A 636 -5.53 -23.70 -25.95
C TYR A 636 -4.19 -24.45 -26.03
N LEU A 637 -3.32 -24.07 -26.97
CA LEU A 637 -2.01 -24.70 -27.15
C LEU A 637 -1.14 -24.58 -25.88
N GLU A 638 -1.16 -23.42 -25.23
CA GLU A 638 -0.49 -23.23 -23.93
C GLU A 638 -1.03 -24.18 -22.86
N GLN A 639 -2.35 -24.27 -22.69
CA GLN A 639 -2.97 -25.14 -21.68
C GLN A 639 -2.63 -26.61 -21.91
N SER A 640 -2.65 -27.07 -23.17
CA SER A 640 -2.38 -28.46 -23.50
C SER A 640 -0.88 -28.79 -23.43
N LEU A 641 0.01 -27.88 -23.83
CA LEU A 641 1.45 -28.17 -23.96
C LEU A 641 2.27 -27.80 -22.72
N ARG A 642 1.96 -26.69 -22.04
CA ARG A 642 2.76 -26.18 -20.92
C ARG A 642 2.98 -27.23 -19.81
N PRO A 643 1.98 -28.01 -19.34
CA PRO A 643 2.21 -28.98 -18.27
C PRO A 643 3.22 -30.06 -18.67
N ILE A 644 3.13 -30.54 -19.91
CA ILE A 644 4.04 -31.55 -20.46
C ILE A 644 5.45 -30.99 -20.53
N ILE A 645 5.59 -29.78 -21.04
CA ILE A 645 6.88 -29.11 -21.23
C ILE A 645 7.54 -28.79 -19.89
N GLN A 646 6.78 -28.29 -18.92
CA GLN A 646 7.29 -27.94 -17.61
C GLN A 646 7.89 -29.14 -16.89
N ALA A 647 7.34 -30.35 -17.07
CA ALA A 647 7.89 -31.56 -16.47
C ALA A 647 9.36 -31.81 -16.89
N PHE A 648 9.74 -31.44 -18.12
CA PHE A 648 11.09 -31.66 -18.64
C PHE A 648 12.04 -30.48 -18.45
N ILE A 649 11.53 -29.24 -18.48
CA ILE A 649 12.39 -28.03 -18.51
C ILE A 649 12.56 -27.40 -17.10
N CYS A 650 11.68 -27.68 -16.12
CA CYS A 650 11.69 -26.99 -14.82
C CYS A 650 12.96 -27.16 -13.99
N SER A 651 13.66 -28.30 -14.09
CA SER A 651 14.91 -28.52 -13.35
C SER A 651 15.99 -27.49 -13.72
N ASN A 652 16.01 -27.08 -14.99
CA ASN A 652 17.03 -26.22 -15.58
C ASN A 652 16.62 -24.74 -15.68
N ILE A 653 15.46 -24.34 -15.17
CA ILE A 653 14.98 -22.94 -15.18
C ILE A 653 15.07 -22.34 -13.77
N PHE A 654 15.57 -21.11 -13.68
CA PHE A 654 15.42 -20.26 -12.49
C PHE A 654 14.14 -19.45 -12.62
N ARG A 655 13.28 -19.47 -11.58
CA ARG A 655 12.04 -18.68 -11.59
C ARG A 655 12.27 -17.22 -11.22
N ASN A 656 13.19 -16.97 -10.29
CA ASN A 656 13.56 -15.65 -9.79
C ASN A 656 14.90 -15.75 -9.02
N GLY A 657 15.38 -14.63 -8.48
CA GLY A 657 16.63 -14.59 -7.70
C GLY A 657 16.61 -15.52 -6.49
N THR A 658 15.50 -15.62 -5.77
CA THR A 658 15.37 -16.53 -4.62
C THR A 658 15.50 -18.00 -5.02
N ASP A 659 14.87 -18.39 -6.13
CA ASP A 659 14.95 -19.75 -6.67
C ASP A 659 16.37 -20.08 -7.16
N PHE A 660 17.06 -19.10 -7.74
CA PHE A 660 18.47 -19.20 -8.11
C PHE A 660 19.35 -19.48 -6.87
N ILE A 661 19.25 -18.64 -5.84
CA ILE A 661 20.04 -18.80 -4.60
C ILE A 661 19.75 -20.14 -3.92
N ARG A 662 18.47 -20.53 -3.87
CA ARG A 662 18.07 -21.83 -3.31
C ARG A 662 18.73 -22.99 -4.07
N LYS A 663 18.68 -23.00 -5.40
CA LYS A 663 19.32 -24.06 -6.22
C LYS A 663 20.84 -24.03 -6.10
N LEU A 664 21.45 -22.85 -5.98
CA LEU A 664 22.90 -22.71 -5.78
C LEU A 664 23.33 -23.26 -4.41
N ASN A 665 22.57 -22.99 -3.35
CA ASN A 665 22.85 -23.55 -2.02
C ASN A 665 22.69 -25.07 -2.01
N GLN A 666 21.65 -25.61 -2.67
CA GLN A 666 21.51 -27.07 -2.83
C GLN A 666 22.72 -27.68 -3.54
N TYR A 667 23.20 -27.04 -4.61
CA TYR A 667 24.41 -27.46 -5.31
C TYR A 667 25.66 -27.47 -4.40
N LEU A 668 25.77 -26.54 -3.45
CA LEU A 668 26.86 -26.47 -2.47
C LEU A 668 26.76 -27.57 -1.41
N GLU A 669 25.55 -27.86 -0.94
CA GLU A 669 25.26 -28.86 0.10
C GLU A 669 25.49 -30.29 -0.39
N ASP A 670 25.13 -30.60 -1.65
CA ASP A 670 25.21 -31.93 -2.27
C ASP A 670 26.64 -32.53 -2.41
N ASN A 671 27.69 -31.91 -1.86
CA ASN A 671 29.06 -32.47 -1.76
C ASN A 671 29.88 -31.82 -0.63
N ASN A 672 29.28 -31.57 0.55
CA ASN A 672 29.98 -31.03 1.73
C ASN A 672 30.77 -29.73 1.45
N GLY A 673 30.27 -28.85 0.57
CA GLY A 673 30.87 -27.54 0.28
C GLY A 673 32.11 -27.55 -0.64
N GLN A 674 32.52 -28.69 -1.21
CA GLN A 674 33.76 -28.79 -2.01
C GLN A 674 33.60 -28.55 -3.53
N ARG A 675 32.40 -28.17 -4.00
CA ARG A 675 32.13 -27.99 -5.45
C ARG A 675 32.64 -26.68 -6.02
N LEU A 676 32.49 -25.57 -5.29
CA LEU A 676 33.07 -24.29 -5.71
C LEU A 676 34.51 -24.19 -5.20
N ARG A 677 35.45 -24.12 -6.12
CA ARG A 677 36.88 -23.92 -5.85
C ARG A 677 37.27 -22.50 -6.24
N PRO A 678 38.40 -21.97 -5.74
CA PRO A 678 38.93 -20.68 -6.21
C PRO A 678 39.16 -20.62 -7.73
N THR A 679 39.30 -21.78 -8.39
CA THR A 679 39.46 -21.91 -9.85
C THR A 679 38.14 -22.03 -10.62
N THR A 680 36.99 -22.11 -9.93
CA THR A 680 35.67 -22.22 -10.55
C THR A 680 35.29 -20.89 -11.21
N LYS A 681 34.91 -20.95 -12.48
CA LYS A 681 34.48 -19.79 -13.26
C LYS A 681 32.95 -19.73 -13.29
N PHE A 682 32.39 -18.54 -13.15
CA PHE A 682 30.97 -18.28 -13.41
C PHE A 682 30.82 -17.76 -14.83
N VAL A 683 30.03 -18.45 -15.64
CA VAL A 683 29.79 -18.11 -17.04
C VAL A 683 28.34 -17.70 -17.22
N THR A 684 28.14 -16.53 -17.81
CA THR A 684 26.82 -16.01 -18.17
C THR A 684 26.75 -15.77 -19.66
N ILE A 685 25.78 -16.39 -20.33
CA ILE A 685 25.48 -16.15 -21.74
C ILE A 685 24.15 -15.41 -21.80
N LYS A 686 24.16 -14.17 -22.34
CA LYS A 686 22.95 -13.36 -22.53
C LYS A 686 22.61 -13.31 -24.02
N ILE A 687 21.45 -13.85 -24.38
CA ILE A 687 20.94 -13.79 -25.75
C ILE A 687 20.09 -12.52 -25.89
N LEU A 688 20.52 -11.61 -26.77
CA LEU A 688 19.87 -10.32 -27.02
C LEU A 688 18.75 -10.48 -28.07
N ASN A 689 17.64 -9.76 -27.90
CA ASN A 689 16.48 -9.71 -28.82
C ASN A 689 15.89 -11.07 -29.24
N PHE A 690 16.15 -12.11 -28.44
CA PHE A 690 15.97 -13.51 -28.81
C PHE A 690 14.56 -13.88 -29.36
N PRO A 691 13.44 -13.50 -28.74
CA PRO A 691 12.12 -13.94 -29.19
C PRO A 691 11.72 -13.44 -30.59
N HIS A 692 12.43 -12.42 -31.11
CA HIS A 692 12.12 -11.79 -32.40
C HIS A 692 13.08 -12.20 -33.51
N MET A 693 14.22 -12.84 -33.20
CA MET A 693 15.23 -13.17 -34.21
C MET A 693 15.08 -14.57 -34.82
N VAL A 694 14.36 -15.48 -34.17
CA VAL A 694 14.21 -16.87 -34.62
C VAL A 694 13.15 -16.96 -35.72
N SER A 695 13.47 -17.54 -36.87
CA SER A 695 12.47 -17.77 -37.93
C SER A 695 11.40 -18.76 -37.48
N HIS A 696 10.20 -18.67 -38.05
CA HIS A 696 9.11 -19.60 -37.73
C HIS A 696 9.50 -21.05 -38.04
N ASP A 697 10.19 -21.29 -39.16
CA ASP A 697 10.66 -22.64 -39.53
C ASP A 697 11.62 -23.23 -38.50
N ILE A 698 12.59 -22.45 -38.04
CA ILE A 698 13.56 -22.90 -37.03
C ILE A 698 12.85 -23.19 -35.70
N MET A 699 11.90 -22.33 -35.30
CA MET A 699 11.12 -22.54 -34.08
C MET A 699 10.23 -23.78 -34.18
N LEU A 700 9.61 -24.03 -35.33
CA LEU A 700 8.80 -25.21 -35.60
C LEU A 700 9.66 -26.47 -35.63
N ASN A 701 10.84 -26.45 -36.25
CA ASN A 701 11.76 -27.60 -36.25
C ASN A 701 12.19 -27.97 -34.84
N ALA A 702 12.57 -26.99 -34.02
CA ALA A 702 12.92 -27.23 -32.62
C ALA A 702 11.72 -27.76 -31.80
N PHE A 703 10.51 -27.25 -32.09
CA PHE A 703 9.28 -27.78 -31.49
C PHE A 703 9.06 -29.24 -31.88
N GLN A 704 9.17 -29.58 -33.17
CA GLN A 704 9.03 -30.95 -33.66
C GLN A 704 10.07 -31.90 -33.07
N ASP A 705 11.33 -31.47 -32.99
CA ASP A 705 12.41 -32.22 -32.36
C ASP A 705 12.10 -32.48 -30.88
N PHE A 706 11.62 -31.46 -30.15
CA PHE A 706 11.23 -31.62 -28.75
C PHE A 706 10.08 -32.62 -28.59
N LEU A 707 9.03 -32.52 -29.41
CA LEU A 707 7.90 -33.44 -29.36
C LEU A 707 8.36 -34.88 -29.61
N ARG A 708 9.22 -35.09 -30.61
CA ARG A 708 9.77 -36.42 -30.94
C ARG A 708 10.67 -36.99 -29.84
N ASP A 709 11.51 -36.15 -29.25
CA ASP A 709 12.52 -36.59 -28.27
C ASP A 709 11.92 -36.86 -26.88
N TYR A 710 10.81 -36.21 -26.51
CA TYR A 710 10.32 -36.19 -25.12
C TYR A 710 8.84 -36.57 -24.91
N ILE A 711 8.01 -36.59 -25.96
CA ILE A 711 6.60 -36.97 -25.82
C ILE A 711 6.40 -38.40 -26.30
N ILE A 712 6.08 -39.28 -25.34
CA ILE A 712 5.82 -40.71 -25.59
C ILE A 712 4.37 -40.94 -26.05
N VAL A 713 3.45 -40.04 -25.70
CA VAL A 713 2.03 -40.18 -26.00
C VAL A 713 1.75 -39.73 -27.45
N PRO A 714 1.08 -40.56 -28.28
CA PRO A 714 0.84 -40.24 -29.69
C PRO A 714 -0.16 -39.08 -29.90
N ASP A 715 -1.03 -38.87 -28.91
CA ASP A 715 -2.08 -37.86 -28.92
C ASP A 715 -2.08 -37.03 -27.62
N ILE A 716 -2.32 -35.72 -27.73
CA ILE A 716 -2.57 -34.83 -26.59
C ILE A 716 -4.02 -34.37 -26.69
N GLU A 717 -4.83 -34.62 -25.66
CA GLU A 717 -6.28 -34.34 -25.67
C GLU A 717 -7.02 -34.94 -26.89
N ASN A 718 -6.63 -36.14 -27.32
CA ASN A 718 -7.15 -36.82 -28.51
C ASN A 718 -6.82 -36.14 -29.86
N LEU A 719 -5.88 -35.19 -29.88
CA LEU A 719 -5.28 -34.65 -31.09
C LEU A 719 -3.89 -35.25 -31.33
N SER A 720 -3.68 -35.77 -32.54
CA SER A 720 -2.36 -36.21 -32.99
C SER A 720 -1.35 -35.07 -32.96
N LEU A 721 -0.09 -35.39 -32.65
CA LEU A 721 1.02 -34.43 -32.68
C LEU A 721 1.14 -33.66 -33.99
N ALA A 722 0.82 -34.29 -35.14
CA ALA A 722 0.80 -33.63 -36.44
C ALA A 722 -0.22 -32.48 -36.53
N LYS A 723 -1.41 -32.63 -35.93
CA LYS A 723 -2.42 -31.57 -35.87
C LYS A 723 -1.97 -30.43 -34.97
N ILE A 724 -1.37 -30.75 -33.82
CA ILE A 724 -0.82 -29.75 -32.90
C ILE A 724 0.29 -28.96 -33.57
N PHE A 725 1.19 -29.63 -34.29
CA PHE A 725 2.22 -28.98 -35.10
C PHE A 725 1.64 -28.02 -36.14
N ARG A 726 0.62 -28.44 -36.89
CA ARG A 726 -0.07 -27.58 -37.86
C ARG A 726 -0.75 -26.39 -37.19
N LEU A 727 -1.41 -26.59 -36.05
CA LEU A 727 -2.03 -25.51 -35.28
C LEU A 727 -0.99 -24.50 -34.76
N THR A 728 0.16 -24.97 -34.25
CA THR A 728 1.28 -24.10 -33.85
C THR A 728 1.83 -23.31 -35.04
N SER A 729 1.93 -23.93 -36.23
CA SER A 729 2.33 -23.24 -37.45
C SER A 729 1.33 -22.14 -37.84
N VAL A 730 0.02 -22.42 -37.81
CA VAL A 730 -1.01 -21.40 -38.07
C VAL A 730 -0.91 -20.26 -37.06
N PHE A 731 -0.67 -20.55 -35.78
CA PHE A 731 -0.46 -19.53 -34.76
C PHE A 731 0.70 -18.59 -35.12
N LEU A 732 1.89 -19.13 -35.41
CA LEU A 732 3.09 -18.33 -35.70
C LEU A 732 2.89 -17.41 -36.92
N HIS A 733 2.36 -17.94 -38.01
CA HIS A 733 2.21 -17.22 -39.29
C HIS A 733 1.06 -16.20 -39.33
N ASN A 734 0.16 -16.22 -38.35
CA ASN A 734 -1.03 -15.35 -38.32
C ASN A 734 -1.02 -14.33 -37.17
N ASN A 735 0.12 -14.12 -36.52
CA ASN A 735 0.30 -13.01 -35.58
C ASN A 735 0.40 -11.69 -36.36
N ARG A 736 -0.75 -11.02 -36.52
CA ARG A 736 -0.91 -9.74 -37.22
C ARG A 736 -1.24 -8.62 -36.23
N PHE A 737 -0.81 -7.41 -36.56
CA PHE A 737 -1.05 -6.22 -35.74
C PHE A 737 -1.12 -4.95 -36.59
N TYR A 738 -1.78 -3.95 -36.04
CA TYR A 738 -1.94 -2.61 -36.58
C TYR A 738 -0.85 -1.67 -36.07
N TYR A 739 -0.22 -0.93 -36.97
CA TYR A 739 0.69 0.16 -36.65
C TYR A 739 0.65 1.22 -37.74
N ASN A 740 0.40 2.48 -37.38
CA ASN A 740 0.37 3.62 -38.29
C ASN A 740 -0.41 3.36 -39.61
N ASN A 741 -1.67 2.92 -39.49
CA ASN A 741 -2.61 2.67 -40.61
C ASN A 741 -2.19 1.54 -41.54
N LYS A 742 -1.34 0.65 -41.05
CA LYS A 742 -0.83 -0.49 -41.79
C LYS A 742 -0.98 -1.74 -40.94
N ILE A 743 -1.35 -2.84 -41.58
CA ILE A 743 -1.32 -4.16 -40.96
C ILE A 743 0.01 -4.81 -41.26
N TYR A 744 0.70 -5.21 -40.20
CA TYR A 744 1.92 -5.99 -40.27
C TYR A 744 1.67 -7.39 -39.72
N ARG A 745 2.53 -8.33 -40.12
CA ARG A 745 2.65 -9.65 -39.51
C ARG A 745 4.07 -9.92 -39.08
N PHE A 746 4.24 -10.76 -38.07
CA PHE A 746 5.54 -11.34 -37.76
C PHE A 746 5.96 -12.31 -38.87
N VAL A 747 7.21 -12.17 -39.34
CA VAL A 747 7.88 -13.17 -40.18
C VAL A 747 8.93 -13.96 -39.40
N LYS A 748 9.34 -13.44 -38.23
CA LYS A 748 10.23 -14.11 -37.28
C LYS A 748 9.67 -13.93 -35.88
N GLY A 749 9.78 -14.96 -35.05
CA GLY A 749 9.35 -14.89 -33.67
C GLY A 749 7.86 -14.64 -33.50
N GLY A 750 7.50 -13.95 -32.43
CA GLY A 750 6.12 -13.57 -32.16
C GLY A 750 5.97 -12.60 -30.99
N PRO A 751 4.74 -12.29 -30.59
CA PRO A 751 4.48 -11.37 -29.47
C PRO A 751 4.93 -11.99 -28.14
N ILE A 752 5.90 -11.35 -27.47
CA ILE A 752 6.51 -11.84 -26.21
C ILE A 752 5.47 -12.02 -25.09
N ASN A 753 4.40 -11.24 -25.14
CA ASN A 753 3.35 -11.25 -24.13
C ASN A 753 2.30 -12.35 -24.32
N TYR A 754 2.43 -13.24 -25.31
CA TYR A 754 1.71 -14.52 -25.27
C TYR A 754 2.46 -15.52 -24.39
N PRO A 755 1.79 -16.12 -23.40
CA PRO A 755 2.36 -17.25 -22.65
C PRO A 755 2.83 -18.38 -23.56
N PHE A 756 2.08 -18.67 -24.63
CA PHE A 756 2.45 -19.70 -25.59
C PHE A 756 3.76 -19.40 -26.34
N MET A 757 4.03 -18.13 -26.67
CA MET A 757 5.31 -17.75 -27.28
C MET A 757 6.48 -17.97 -26.32
N GLU A 758 6.29 -17.69 -25.02
CA GLU A 758 7.29 -17.98 -23.99
C GLU A 758 7.55 -19.49 -23.91
N THR A 759 6.50 -20.31 -23.98
CA THR A 759 6.61 -21.77 -24.01
C THR A 759 7.42 -22.26 -25.22
N LEU A 760 7.11 -21.80 -26.44
CA LEU A 760 7.89 -22.15 -27.65
C LEU A 760 9.35 -21.69 -27.55
N THR A 761 9.57 -20.47 -27.04
CA THR A 761 10.90 -19.89 -26.80
C THR A 761 11.71 -20.77 -25.84
N ASN A 762 11.07 -21.26 -24.77
CA ASN A 762 11.71 -22.15 -23.79
C ASN A 762 12.08 -23.50 -24.39
N MET A 763 11.23 -24.07 -25.26
CA MET A 763 11.51 -25.33 -25.96
C MET A 763 12.68 -25.18 -26.92
N TYR A 764 12.69 -24.11 -27.71
CA TYR A 764 13.79 -23.82 -28.63
C TYR A 764 15.11 -23.69 -27.86
N LEU A 765 15.15 -22.87 -26.80
CA LEU A 765 16.37 -22.67 -26.03
C LEU A 765 16.82 -23.96 -25.33
N PHE A 766 15.87 -24.76 -24.86
CA PHE A 766 16.19 -26.07 -24.31
C PHE A 766 16.87 -26.97 -25.35
N GLN A 767 16.37 -27.00 -26.60
CA GLN A 767 16.95 -27.81 -27.66
C GLN A 767 18.32 -27.28 -28.10
N CYS A 768 18.48 -25.98 -28.29
CA CYS A 768 19.75 -25.36 -28.68
C CYS A 768 20.87 -25.59 -27.65
N PHE A 769 20.54 -25.51 -26.36
CA PHE A 769 21.52 -25.65 -25.29
C PHE A 769 21.52 -27.05 -24.65
N LYS A 770 20.86 -28.03 -25.26
CA LYS A 770 20.78 -29.42 -24.75
C LYS A 770 22.17 -30.04 -24.59
N THR A 771 23.07 -29.82 -25.56
CA THR A 771 24.45 -30.33 -25.50
C THR A 771 25.24 -29.66 -24.38
N LEU A 772 25.15 -28.33 -24.24
CA LEU A 772 25.79 -27.60 -23.15
C LEU A 772 25.30 -28.10 -21.79
N ALA A 773 23.98 -28.17 -21.61
CA ALA A 773 23.35 -28.63 -20.37
C ALA A 773 23.79 -30.05 -20.01
N LYS A 774 23.85 -30.97 -20.99
CA LYS A 774 24.35 -32.34 -20.77
C LYS A 774 25.81 -32.34 -20.34
N THR A 775 26.67 -31.59 -21.01
CA THR A 775 28.10 -31.51 -20.67
C THR A 775 28.33 -30.94 -19.28
N THR A 776 27.61 -29.88 -18.89
CA THR A 776 27.72 -29.31 -17.55
C THR A 776 27.19 -30.26 -16.48
N ILE A 777 26.07 -30.94 -16.73
CA ILE A 777 25.50 -31.93 -15.79
C ILE A 777 26.45 -33.13 -15.63
N LEU A 778 27.03 -33.66 -16.71
CA LEU A 778 27.99 -34.77 -16.65
C LEU A 778 29.25 -34.42 -15.84
N LYS A 779 29.64 -33.14 -15.85
CA LYS A 779 30.76 -32.62 -15.05
C LYS A 779 30.37 -32.27 -13.61
N ASN A 780 29.11 -32.51 -13.21
CA ASN A 780 28.55 -32.08 -11.92
C ASN A 780 28.73 -30.57 -11.67
N GLU A 781 28.61 -29.77 -12.72
CA GLU A 781 28.62 -28.30 -12.66
C GLU A 781 27.22 -27.76 -12.42
N PHE A 782 27.14 -26.58 -11.80
CA PHE A 782 25.88 -25.85 -11.65
C PHE A 782 25.44 -25.33 -13.01
N TYR A 783 24.16 -25.51 -13.37
CA TYR A 783 23.60 -25.04 -14.62
C TYR A 783 22.15 -24.61 -14.43
N GLY A 784 21.77 -23.49 -15.06
CA GLY A 784 20.37 -23.16 -15.27
C GLY A 784 20.17 -21.91 -16.10
N ARG A 785 18.91 -21.58 -16.35
CA ARG A 785 18.52 -20.48 -17.24
C ARG A 785 17.45 -19.59 -16.61
N TYR A 786 17.63 -18.28 -16.69
CA TYR A 786 16.61 -17.28 -16.40
C TYR A 786 16.25 -16.52 -17.69
N LYS A 787 15.05 -16.75 -18.23
CA LYS A 787 14.62 -16.17 -19.52
C LYS A 787 15.66 -16.43 -20.63
N SER A 788 16.24 -15.39 -21.24
CA SER A 788 17.28 -15.51 -22.28
C SER A 788 18.72 -15.53 -21.73
N GLN A 789 18.90 -15.64 -20.41
CA GLN A 789 20.20 -15.69 -19.75
C GLN A 789 20.49 -17.10 -19.24
N ILE A 790 21.63 -17.65 -19.63
CA ILE A 790 22.12 -18.96 -19.18
C ILE A 790 23.26 -18.72 -18.22
N ILE A 791 23.24 -19.42 -17.09
CA ILE A 791 24.22 -19.29 -16.01
C ILE A 791 24.72 -20.68 -15.67
N PHE A 792 26.04 -20.86 -15.66
CA PHE A 792 26.65 -22.12 -15.24
C PHE A 792 28.05 -21.93 -14.64
N THR A 793 28.51 -22.93 -13.90
CA THR A 793 29.88 -22.99 -13.39
C THR A 793 30.78 -23.82 -14.31
N TRP A 794 32.07 -23.49 -14.33
CA TRP A 794 33.05 -24.22 -15.13
C TRP A 794 34.39 -24.36 -14.40
N THR A 795 34.79 -25.60 -14.14
CA THR A 795 36.10 -25.94 -13.54
C THR A 795 37.14 -26.38 -14.56
N GLY A 796 36.74 -26.62 -15.82
CA GLY A 796 37.64 -27.02 -16.90
C GLY A 796 38.57 -25.92 -17.43
N GLN A 797 39.44 -26.30 -18.37
CA GLN A 797 40.31 -25.37 -19.08
C GLN A 797 39.50 -24.40 -19.96
N PHE A 798 40.07 -23.23 -20.23
CA PHE A 798 39.40 -22.18 -21.00
C PHE A 798 39.25 -22.55 -22.48
N ASP A 799 40.20 -23.29 -23.05
CA ASP A 799 40.15 -23.73 -24.45
C ASP A 799 39.01 -24.73 -24.70
N GLU A 800 38.73 -25.60 -23.73
CA GLU A 800 37.59 -26.52 -23.79
C GLU A 800 36.25 -25.76 -23.74
N LEU A 801 36.15 -24.74 -22.87
CA LEU A 801 34.99 -23.86 -22.81
C LEU A 801 34.79 -23.12 -24.14
N ASN A 802 35.86 -22.57 -24.71
CA ASN A 802 35.80 -21.87 -26.01
C ASN A 802 35.37 -22.79 -27.16
N SER A 803 35.83 -24.05 -27.16
CA SER A 803 35.41 -25.04 -28.16
C SER A 803 33.90 -25.31 -28.08
N ILE A 804 33.38 -25.48 -26.87
CA ILE A 804 31.94 -25.68 -26.64
C ILE A 804 31.15 -24.43 -27.04
N LEU A 805 31.61 -23.24 -26.67
CA LEU A 805 30.95 -21.98 -27.03
C LEU A 805 30.97 -21.68 -28.53
N LYS A 806 31.96 -22.17 -29.28
CA LYS A 806 31.99 -22.07 -30.76
C LYS A 806 31.04 -23.05 -31.46
N THR A 807 30.65 -24.12 -30.78
CA THR A 807 29.74 -25.16 -31.31
C THR A 807 28.27 -24.77 -31.15
N ILE A 808 27.99 -23.90 -30.18
CA ILE A 808 26.69 -23.28 -29.90
C ILE A 808 26.53 -22.05 -30.79
#